data_AF-A0A2B4S2Z0-F1
#
_entry.id   AF-A0A2B4S2Z0-F1
#
_cell.length_a   1.000
_cell.length_b   1.000
_cell.length_c   1.000
_cell.angle_alpha   90.00
_cell.angle_beta   90.00
_cell.angle_gamma   90.00
#
_symmetry.space_group_name_H-M   'P 1'
#
loop_
_entity.id
_entity.type
_entity.pdbx_description
1 polymer ?
#
loop_
_entity_poly.entity_id
_entity_poly.type
_entity_poly.pdbx_seq_one_letter_code
_entity_poly.pdbx_strand_id
1 'polypeptide(L)'
;MALDASSLTRKLHVFSAKYVKISEETTRRARRLVKDYIEGQIIAYITENSNIEIQKLEYTGSFYEGLKTENADEADIMVVLKTPGSGIEVVQSQVPGYVHLKARDAPMFSKYMSPKGYIKAKKLRNSWFQSYVRRAVNKIEPQPPHSEVRLVVRSHGPAVQVDIIRKGSEEMLLSVDLVPCFQVEDSWYVPKPFKGKRYLSRNELLWRKTFSPKEKQILASMDKDPNGQGGCRHELLRIVKTVVKKPVTSLPLDSYHLKAAFMHYNDRGDLDWVSEDALGKNFFGFLMELQIRMESRNLPNYWLDGINLLDDFKEDVVKQMANRLRRILNSETMAQNETGKEDKSALTKKLRDFFERYVKISEEDTARTKKLVKDYIENLIMVHCRENSKLQIKKLEYTGSFYERLKTKYADEVDIMVVMGTPTSKIEVSKSEVPGYVRLVERECPVLGKYALPKGYISPDRIRNYWFSLVHRAVNYIRLNYKSEFRLVVRNHGPAVQLDFLTEESAEKFLSVDLVPCFQVSNCYYVPKPLKGKRFFPYKARLWRQSFSLKEKEALEFMDREDHGCRHEFLRIMKTMVKRPQTSLPLDSYYLKTAFLHYLKNGDLDWVSKDALGKHFLNFLGALQIYMQMRNLPHYWVTGANLLDDFKRGVVEKMANRLRRILESDERLNKILE
;
A
#
# COMPACT_ATOMS: atom_id res chain seq x y z
N MET A 1 -14.81 9.63 -22.23
CA MET A 1 -15.28 10.10 -20.92
C MET A 1 -14.28 9.72 -19.84
N ALA A 2 -14.08 10.58 -18.83
CA ALA A 2 -13.17 10.34 -17.72
C ALA A 2 -13.47 8.96 -17.12
N LEU A 3 -12.56 8.37 -16.32
CA LEU A 3 -13.05 7.62 -15.14
C LEU A 3 -14.18 8.50 -14.62
N ASP A 4 -15.43 8.07 -14.76
CA ASP A 4 -16.57 8.98 -14.64
C ASP A 4 -16.76 9.22 -13.15
N ALA A 5 -15.80 9.93 -12.56
CA ALA A 5 -15.71 10.27 -11.17
C ALA A 5 -16.87 11.21 -10.85
N SER A 6 -17.42 11.94 -11.83
CA SER A 6 -18.73 12.58 -11.74
C SER A 6 -19.87 11.55 -11.54
N SER A 7 -19.95 10.48 -12.32
CA SER A 7 -20.96 9.41 -12.13
C SER A 7 -20.75 8.60 -10.87
N LEU A 8 -19.50 8.30 -10.50
CA LEU A 8 -19.21 7.66 -9.22
C LEU A 8 -19.54 8.59 -8.06
N THR A 9 -19.11 9.85 -8.09
CA THR A 9 -19.49 10.85 -7.08
C THR A 9 -21.01 10.93 -6.96
N ARG A 10 -21.74 10.98 -8.07
CA ARG A 10 -23.21 10.94 -8.07
C ARG A 10 -23.76 9.66 -7.41
N LYS A 11 -23.23 8.49 -7.76
CA LYS A 11 -23.62 7.20 -7.15
C LYS A 11 -23.30 7.18 -5.65
N LEU A 12 -22.16 7.73 -5.25
CA LEU A 12 -21.72 7.82 -3.87
C LEU A 12 -22.60 8.79 -3.07
N HIS A 13 -23.02 9.91 -3.63
CA HIS A 13 -24.00 10.81 -3.00
C HIS A 13 -25.37 10.14 -2.84
N VAL A 14 -25.84 9.42 -3.86
CA VAL A 14 -27.09 8.64 -3.77
C VAL A 14 -26.97 7.55 -2.70
N PHE A 15 -25.86 6.82 -2.69
CA PHE A 15 -25.57 5.81 -1.67
C PHE A 15 -25.50 6.43 -0.26
N SER A 16 -24.84 7.58 -0.14
CA SER A 16 -24.71 8.36 1.08
C SER A 16 -26.08 8.77 1.63
N ALA A 17 -26.92 9.36 0.78
CA ALA A 17 -28.28 9.77 1.14
C ALA A 17 -29.15 8.59 1.56
N LYS A 18 -29.05 7.45 0.85
CA LYS A 18 -29.93 6.29 1.08
C LYS A 18 -29.48 5.39 2.23
N TYR A 19 -28.19 5.22 2.45
CA TYR A 19 -27.65 4.18 3.34
C TYR A 19 -26.66 4.67 4.39
N VAL A 20 -26.17 5.91 4.31
CA VAL A 20 -25.11 6.41 5.20
C VAL A 20 -25.64 7.48 6.14
N LYS A 21 -26.42 8.43 5.63
CA LYS A 21 -26.99 9.52 6.43
C LYS A 21 -27.94 8.96 7.50
N ILE A 22 -27.79 9.48 8.71
CA ILE A 22 -28.71 9.21 9.83
C ILE A 22 -29.78 10.29 9.81
N SER A 23 -31.01 9.96 10.21
CA SER A 23 -32.10 10.94 10.21
C SER A 23 -31.89 12.00 11.30
N GLU A 24 -32.38 13.21 11.06
CA GLU A 24 -32.31 14.28 12.05
C GLU A 24 -33.16 13.93 13.28
N GLU A 25 -34.29 13.26 13.08
CA GLU A 25 -35.18 12.78 14.15
C GLU A 25 -34.45 11.82 15.10
N THR A 26 -33.79 10.78 14.57
CA THR A 26 -33.05 9.81 15.40
C THR A 26 -31.88 10.49 16.12
N THR A 27 -31.20 11.43 15.46
CA THR A 27 -30.13 12.24 16.06
C THR A 27 -30.64 13.09 17.22
N ARG A 28 -31.78 13.77 17.05
CA ARG A 28 -32.42 14.60 18.08
C ARG A 28 -32.89 13.74 19.25
N ARG A 29 -33.47 12.57 18.97
CA ARG A 29 -33.86 11.57 19.97
C ARG A 29 -32.65 11.10 20.78
N ALA A 30 -31.56 10.70 20.12
CA ALA A 30 -30.35 10.24 20.81
C ALA A 30 -29.76 11.32 21.73
N ARG A 31 -29.67 12.58 21.27
CA ARG A 31 -29.20 13.70 22.10
C ARG A 31 -30.11 13.95 23.30
N ARG A 32 -31.43 13.86 23.11
CA ARG A 32 -32.42 13.98 24.20
C ARG A 32 -32.24 12.86 25.22
N LEU A 33 -32.11 11.61 24.78
CA LEU A 33 -31.90 10.46 25.67
C LEU A 33 -30.59 10.59 26.49
N VAL A 34 -29.51 11.08 25.88
CA VAL A 34 -28.27 11.37 26.60
C VAL A 34 -28.51 12.45 27.67
N LYS A 35 -29.14 13.56 27.29
CA LYS A 35 -29.42 14.65 28.23
C LYS A 35 -30.31 14.19 29.40
N ASP A 36 -31.39 13.50 29.11
CA ASP A 36 -32.42 13.20 30.10
C ASP A 36 -31.99 12.07 31.06
N TYR A 37 -31.36 11.02 30.55
CA TYR A 37 -31.03 9.83 31.36
C TYR A 37 -29.55 9.75 31.75
N ILE A 38 -28.64 10.10 30.85
CA ILE A 38 -27.21 10.03 31.16
C ILE A 38 -26.82 11.23 32.00
N GLU A 39 -27.03 12.46 31.51
CA GLU A 39 -26.63 13.67 32.23
C GLU A 39 -27.52 13.95 33.44
N GLY A 40 -28.83 14.08 33.19
CA GLY A 40 -29.81 14.51 34.20
C GLY A 40 -30.09 13.50 35.30
N GLN A 41 -29.73 12.22 35.11
CA GLN A 41 -30.02 11.18 36.10
C GLN A 41 -28.78 10.39 36.51
N ILE A 42 -28.10 9.69 35.58
CA ILE A 42 -26.95 8.86 35.95
C ILE A 42 -25.78 9.71 36.46
N ILE A 43 -25.33 10.70 35.69
CA ILE A 43 -24.20 11.55 36.06
C ILE A 43 -24.55 12.45 37.26
N ALA A 44 -25.78 12.99 37.32
CA ALA A 44 -26.28 13.72 38.48
C ALA A 44 -26.21 12.87 39.77
N TYR A 45 -26.74 11.64 39.73
CA TYR A 45 -26.67 10.72 40.87
C TYR A 45 -25.24 10.44 41.31
N ILE A 46 -24.32 10.19 40.36
CA ILE A 46 -22.91 9.95 40.68
C ILE A 46 -22.29 11.18 41.33
N THR A 47 -22.59 12.37 40.83
CA THR A 47 -22.06 13.64 41.35
C THR A 47 -22.53 13.89 42.79
N GLU A 48 -23.78 13.58 43.10
CA GLU A 48 -24.36 13.77 44.44
C GLU A 48 -23.93 12.71 45.46
N ASN A 49 -23.64 11.49 45.01
CA ASN A 49 -23.46 10.33 45.91
C ASN A 49 -22.03 9.78 45.97
N SER A 50 -21.09 10.33 45.20
CA SER A 50 -19.72 9.82 45.08
C SER A 50 -18.68 10.75 45.66
N ASN A 51 -17.69 10.17 46.35
CA ASN A 51 -16.53 10.92 46.84
C ASN A 51 -15.51 11.26 45.74
N ILE A 52 -15.65 10.67 44.55
CA ILE A 52 -14.81 10.99 43.39
C ILE A 52 -15.62 11.91 42.48
N GLU A 53 -15.20 13.16 42.40
CA GLU A 53 -15.87 14.19 41.61
C GLU A 53 -15.67 13.99 40.11
N ILE A 54 -16.73 14.25 39.34
CA ILE A 54 -16.69 14.34 37.88
C ILE A 54 -16.38 15.80 37.51
N GLN A 55 -15.34 16.03 36.74
CA GLN A 55 -14.93 17.35 36.28
C GLN A 55 -15.76 17.82 35.08
N LYS A 56 -15.93 16.96 34.07
CA LYS A 56 -16.69 17.26 32.85
C LYS A 56 -17.00 15.97 32.07
N LEU A 57 -17.88 16.10 31.10
CA LEU A 57 -18.16 15.07 30.10
C LEU A 57 -17.49 15.45 28.77
N GLU A 58 -16.81 14.49 28.16
CA GLU A 58 -16.21 14.61 26.83
C GLU A 58 -16.96 13.68 25.87
N TYR A 59 -17.84 14.28 25.07
CA TYR A 59 -18.64 13.56 24.08
C TYR A 59 -17.77 13.18 22.88
N THR A 60 -17.47 11.90 22.69
CA THR A 60 -16.52 11.42 21.66
C THR A 60 -17.16 10.35 20.80
N GLY A 61 -16.38 9.68 19.95
CA GLY A 61 -16.85 8.56 19.17
C GLY A 61 -17.73 8.97 18.00
N SER A 62 -18.15 7.97 17.22
CA SER A 62 -18.67 8.20 15.87
C SER A 62 -19.87 9.15 15.82
N PHE A 63 -20.74 9.12 16.83
CA PHE A 63 -21.94 9.96 16.89
C PHE A 63 -21.59 11.45 17.04
N TYR A 64 -20.73 11.80 18.00
CA TYR A 64 -20.34 13.18 18.26
C TYR A 64 -19.22 13.69 17.35
N GLU A 65 -18.51 12.78 16.68
CA GLU A 65 -17.52 13.08 15.64
C GLU A 65 -18.15 13.27 14.24
N GLY A 66 -19.49 13.15 14.11
CA GLY A 66 -20.18 13.29 12.82
C GLY A 66 -19.94 12.12 11.86
N LEU A 67 -19.42 10.99 12.35
CA LEU A 67 -19.06 9.81 11.56
C LEU A 67 -20.01 8.62 11.75
N LYS A 68 -21.11 8.76 12.50
CA LYS A 68 -22.10 7.70 12.67
C LYS A 68 -22.91 7.52 11.39
N THR A 69 -23.25 6.27 11.09
CA THR A 69 -23.87 5.85 9.84
C THR A 69 -25.06 4.97 10.13
N GLU A 70 -26.00 4.91 9.19
CA GLU A 70 -27.22 4.07 9.24
C GLU A 70 -28.22 4.49 10.32
N ASN A 71 -27.86 4.49 11.61
CA ASN A 71 -28.73 4.92 12.70
C ASN A 71 -27.96 5.62 13.84
N ALA A 72 -28.66 6.46 14.61
CA ALA A 72 -28.13 7.11 15.81
C ALA A 72 -28.38 6.23 17.05
N ASP A 73 -27.84 5.01 17.04
CA ASP A 73 -28.10 3.95 18.02
C ASP A 73 -26.99 3.74 19.06
N GLU A 74 -25.91 4.51 18.99
CA GLU A 74 -24.75 4.41 19.89
C GLU A 74 -24.15 5.79 20.17
N ALA A 75 -23.70 6.02 21.39
CA ALA A 75 -22.98 7.23 21.79
C ALA A 75 -21.83 6.90 22.75
N ASP A 76 -20.68 7.56 22.57
CA ASP A 76 -19.51 7.40 23.44
C ASP A 76 -19.29 8.65 24.29
N ILE A 77 -19.21 8.49 25.61
CA ILE A 77 -19.00 9.60 26.54
C ILE A 77 -17.85 9.26 27.48
N MET A 78 -16.80 10.06 27.41
CA MET A 78 -15.71 10.02 28.37
C MET A 78 -16.09 10.84 29.60
N VAL A 79 -16.11 10.20 30.77
CA VAL A 79 -16.40 10.86 32.05
C VAL A 79 -15.07 11.26 32.67
N VAL A 80 -14.72 12.55 32.57
CA VAL A 80 -13.44 13.08 33.05
C VAL A 80 -13.54 13.28 34.55
N LEU A 81 -12.71 12.56 35.30
CA LEU A 81 -12.66 12.64 36.75
C LEU A 81 -11.76 13.78 37.18
N LYS A 82 -12.17 14.48 38.25
CA LYS A 82 -11.38 15.57 38.82
C LYS A 82 -10.07 15.02 39.37
N THR A 83 -8.97 15.69 39.04
CA THR A 83 -7.65 15.39 39.56
C THR A 83 -7.52 15.90 41.01
N PRO A 84 -6.74 15.21 41.87
CA PRO A 84 -6.48 15.71 43.21
C PRO A 84 -5.63 16.99 43.12
N GLY A 85 -5.67 17.85 44.14
CA GLY A 85 -4.93 19.12 44.15
C GLY A 85 -3.41 18.94 43.99
N SER A 86 -2.87 17.80 44.41
CA SER A 86 -1.47 17.40 44.20
C SER A 86 -1.12 17.00 42.77
N GLY A 87 -2.12 16.87 41.88
CA GLY A 87 -1.97 16.33 40.53
C GLY A 87 -1.83 14.81 40.46
N ILE A 88 -1.77 14.30 39.24
CA ILE A 88 -1.50 12.89 38.91
C ILE A 88 -0.18 12.81 38.14
N GLU A 89 0.76 12.03 38.67
CA GLU A 89 2.03 11.73 38.02
C GLU A 89 1.83 10.61 36.98
N VAL A 90 2.20 10.87 35.73
CA VAL A 90 2.13 9.90 34.61
C VAL A 90 3.47 9.19 34.47
N VAL A 91 3.51 7.91 34.86
CA VAL A 91 4.72 7.07 34.79
C VAL A 91 4.65 6.18 33.55
N GLN A 92 5.62 6.29 32.64
CA GLN A 92 5.66 5.48 31.43
C GLN A 92 5.73 3.99 31.75
N SER A 93 5.02 3.18 30.95
CA SER A 93 5.13 1.73 31.02
C SER A 93 6.07 1.20 29.94
N GLN A 94 6.44 -0.09 30.03
CA GLN A 94 7.19 -0.78 28.97
C GLN A 94 6.33 -1.09 27.73
N VAL A 95 5.03 -0.81 27.79
CA VAL A 95 4.09 -1.02 26.69
C VAL A 95 3.77 0.33 26.06
N PRO A 96 4.13 0.54 24.79
CA PRO A 96 3.82 1.80 24.11
C PRO A 96 2.33 2.13 24.15
N GLY A 97 2.00 3.39 24.41
CA GLY A 97 0.62 3.87 24.55
C GLY A 97 -0.04 3.55 25.88
N TYR A 98 0.64 2.87 26.81
CA TYR A 98 0.16 2.63 28.17
C TYR A 98 1.07 3.26 29.23
N VAL A 99 0.46 3.69 30.33
CA VAL A 99 1.11 4.36 31.45
C VAL A 99 0.59 3.81 32.78
N HIS A 100 1.27 4.15 33.87
CA HIS A 100 0.77 4.05 35.23
C HIS A 100 0.45 5.44 35.74
N LEU A 101 -0.69 5.59 36.41
CA LEU A 101 -1.09 6.86 37.02
C LEU A 101 -0.85 6.78 38.52
N LYS A 102 -0.07 7.70 39.07
CA LYS A 102 0.26 7.77 40.49
C LYS A 102 -0.28 9.07 41.09
N ALA A 103 -1.05 8.94 42.16
CA ALA A 103 -1.58 10.08 42.90
C ALA A 103 -0.96 10.12 44.31
N ARG A 104 -0.75 11.34 44.82
CA ARG A 104 -0.37 11.63 46.20
C ARG A 104 -1.54 12.34 46.87
N ASP A 105 -1.63 12.31 48.20
CA ASP A 105 -2.62 13.08 48.96
C ASP A 105 -4.05 13.03 48.39
N ALA A 106 -4.47 11.85 47.92
CA ALA A 106 -5.70 11.64 47.18
C ALA A 106 -6.64 10.67 47.94
N PRO A 107 -7.23 11.10 49.08
CA PRO A 107 -8.02 10.23 49.93
C PRO A 107 -9.23 9.62 49.21
N MET A 108 -9.79 10.33 48.21
CA MET A 108 -10.88 9.82 47.36
C MET A 108 -10.52 8.55 46.57
N PHE A 109 -9.23 8.34 46.26
CA PHE A 109 -8.76 7.17 45.52
C PHE A 109 -8.17 6.07 46.41
N SER A 110 -8.13 6.25 47.74
CA SER A 110 -7.52 5.33 48.71
C SER A 110 -7.92 3.86 48.50
N LYS A 111 -9.21 3.59 48.27
CA LYS A 111 -9.76 2.24 48.02
C LYS A 111 -9.33 1.62 46.67
N TYR A 112 -8.87 2.45 45.74
CA TYR A 112 -8.55 2.10 44.35
C TYR A 112 -7.06 2.22 44.03
N MET A 113 -6.22 2.54 45.01
CA MET A 113 -4.77 2.66 44.85
C MET A 113 -4.03 1.40 45.33
N SER A 114 -2.82 1.22 44.82
CA SER A 114 -1.82 0.32 45.39
C SER A 114 -1.11 0.96 46.59
N PRO A 115 -0.41 0.20 47.45
CA PRO A 115 0.37 0.75 48.56
C PRO A 115 1.42 1.79 48.13
N LYS A 116 1.86 1.75 46.85
CA LYS A 116 2.83 2.69 46.28
C LYS A 116 2.19 3.93 45.63
N GLY A 117 0.88 4.10 45.74
CA GLY A 117 0.15 5.26 45.21
C GLY A 117 -0.34 5.15 43.77
N TYR A 118 -0.16 4.00 43.10
CA TYR A 118 -0.67 3.81 41.73
C TYR A 118 -2.18 3.53 41.72
N ILE A 119 -2.94 4.25 40.91
CA ILE A 119 -4.38 4.05 40.72
C ILE A 119 -4.62 2.80 39.87
N LYS A 120 -5.30 1.80 40.42
CA LYS A 120 -5.64 0.55 39.75
C LYS A 120 -6.78 0.77 38.75
N ALA A 121 -6.44 0.92 37.47
CA ALA A 121 -7.38 1.15 36.36
C ALA A 121 -8.60 0.21 36.39
N LYS A 122 -8.35 -1.10 36.47
CA LYS A 122 -9.42 -2.12 36.47
C LYS A 122 -10.32 -2.01 37.71
N LYS A 123 -9.73 -1.75 38.88
CA LYS A 123 -10.48 -1.64 40.14
C LYS A 123 -11.32 -0.36 40.18
N LEU A 124 -10.78 0.76 39.72
CA LEU A 124 -11.52 2.02 39.61
C LEU A 124 -12.73 1.85 38.66
N ARG A 125 -12.54 1.26 37.48
CA ARG A 125 -13.67 1.01 36.56
C ARG A 125 -14.71 0.06 37.17
N ASN A 126 -14.29 -1.13 37.59
CA ASN A 126 -15.21 -2.21 37.93
C ASN A 126 -15.86 -2.05 39.30
N SER A 127 -15.11 -1.57 40.30
CA SER A 127 -15.58 -1.48 41.68
C SER A 127 -16.21 -0.12 42.00
N TRP A 128 -15.73 0.97 41.41
CA TRP A 128 -16.30 2.30 41.62
C TRP A 128 -17.30 2.63 40.52
N PHE A 129 -16.81 2.92 39.31
CA PHE A 129 -17.64 3.54 38.28
C PHE A 129 -18.84 2.68 37.90
N GLN A 130 -18.62 1.38 37.62
CA GLN A 130 -19.70 0.46 37.30
C GLN A 130 -20.71 0.28 38.45
N SER A 131 -20.25 0.25 39.70
CA SER A 131 -21.14 0.14 40.86
C SER A 131 -22.05 1.36 40.97
N TYR A 132 -21.50 2.55 40.76
CA TYR A 132 -22.26 3.79 40.86
C TYR A 132 -23.25 3.95 39.69
N VAL A 133 -22.87 3.61 38.46
CA VAL A 133 -23.80 3.57 37.32
C VAL A 133 -24.95 2.58 37.57
N ARG A 134 -24.66 1.38 38.09
CA ARG A 134 -25.71 0.40 38.44
C ARG A 134 -26.65 0.91 39.53
N ARG A 135 -26.11 1.55 40.57
CA ARG A 135 -26.92 2.15 41.64
C ARG A 135 -27.79 3.29 41.13
N ALA A 136 -27.25 4.13 40.25
CA ALA A 136 -28.00 5.18 39.59
C ALA A 136 -29.19 4.56 38.82
N VAL A 137 -28.92 3.61 37.94
CA VAL A 137 -29.97 2.92 37.16
C VAL A 137 -31.03 2.27 38.04
N ASN A 138 -30.65 1.65 39.16
CA ASN A 138 -31.61 1.03 40.08
C ASN A 138 -32.45 2.03 40.87
N LYS A 139 -31.99 3.28 41.02
CA LYS A 139 -32.69 4.35 41.73
C LYS A 139 -33.46 5.29 40.80
N ILE A 140 -33.25 5.18 39.50
CA ILE A 140 -34.00 5.93 38.51
C ILE A 140 -35.45 5.46 38.55
N GLU A 141 -36.32 6.31 39.11
CA GLU A 141 -37.76 6.25 38.94
C GLU A 141 -38.13 7.17 37.76
N PRO A 142 -38.54 6.62 36.60
CA PRO A 142 -38.88 7.45 35.45
C PRO A 142 -40.06 8.38 35.78
N GLN A 143 -39.82 9.68 35.91
CA GLN A 143 -40.87 10.67 36.17
C GLN A 143 -41.61 11.05 34.87
N PRO A 144 -42.95 11.18 34.86
CA PRO A 144 -43.73 11.60 33.69
C PRO A 144 -43.29 12.98 33.15
N PRO A 145 -43.41 13.22 31.82
CA PRO A 145 -43.99 12.31 30.83
C PRO A 145 -43.04 11.16 30.42
N HIS A 146 -41.84 11.07 31.02
CA HIS A 146 -40.69 10.32 30.51
C HIS A 146 -40.60 8.86 31.00
N SER A 147 -41.71 8.18 31.23
CA SER A 147 -41.74 6.78 31.68
C SER A 147 -41.59 5.71 30.58
N GLU A 148 -41.13 6.09 29.38
CA GLU A 148 -41.15 5.24 28.19
C GLU A 148 -39.90 4.35 27.98
N VAL A 149 -38.93 4.34 28.89
CA VAL A 149 -37.70 3.54 28.70
C VAL A 149 -37.32 2.69 29.91
N ARG A 150 -36.60 1.62 29.64
CA ARG A 150 -35.90 0.75 30.58
C ARG A 150 -34.41 0.87 30.34
N LEU A 151 -33.64 1.07 31.40
CA LEU A 151 -32.19 1.17 31.37
C LEU A 151 -31.55 -0.16 31.77
N VAL A 152 -30.55 -0.62 31.01
CA VAL A 152 -29.81 -1.85 31.30
C VAL A 152 -28.31 -1.57 31.29
N VAL A 153 -27.62 -1.91 32.38
CA VAL A 153 -26.17 -1.69 32.51
C VAL A 153 -25.40 -2.95 32.12
N ARG A 154 -24.51 -2.82 31.14
CA ARG A 154 -23.60 -3.88 30.68
C ARG A 154 -22.14 -3.48 30.81
N SER A 155 -21.25 -4.46 30.66
CA SER A 155 -19.81 -4.24 30.55
C SER A 155 -19.39 -4.40 29.09
N HIS A 156 -18.78 -3.38 28.49
CA HIS A 156 -18.27 -3.45 27.11
C HIS A 156 -16.85 -2.86 27.02
N GLY A 157 -15.83 -3.71 26.86
CA GLY A 157 -14.44 -3.25 26.80
C GLY A 157 -14.04 -2.35 28.00
N PRO A 158 -13.54 -1.11 27.77
CA PRO A 158 -13.26 -0.14 28.84
C PRO A 158 -14.52 0.55 29.39
N ALA A 159 -15.65 0.52 28.66
CA ALA A 159 -16.85 1.26 28.97
C ALA A 159 -17.80 0.52 29.90
N VAL A 160 -18.54 1.27 30.71
CA VAL A 160 -19.79 0.82 31.32
C VAL A 160 -20.89 1.24 30.36
N GLN A 161 -21.46 0.26 29.66
CA GLN A 161 -22.47 0.48 28.63
C GLN A 161 -23.84 0.60 29.30
N VAL A 162 -24.63 1.59 28.88
CA VAL A 162 -26.01 1.80 29.34
C VAL A 162 -26.92 1.71 28.11
N ASP A 163 -27.69 0.63 28.04
CA ASP A 163 -28.70 0.46 26.99
C ASP A 163 -30.00 1.12 27.43
N ILE A 164 -30.52 2.01 26.59
CA ILE A 164 -31.80 2.67 26.74
C ILE A 164 -32.78 1.96 25.81
N ILE A 165 -33.69 1.19 26.38
CA ILE A 165 -34.62 0.30 25.67
C ILE A 165 -36.03 0.84 25.84
N ARG A 166 -36.86 0.81 24.79
CA ARG A 166 -38.27 1.21 24.92
C ARG A 166 -39.00 0.29 25.90
N LYS A 167 -39.74 0.86 26.85
CA LYS A 167 -40.50 0.10 27.85
C LYS A 167 -41.61 -0.70 27.16
N GLY A 168 -41.80 -1.96 27.58
CA GLY A 168 -42.76 -2.88 26.95
C GLY A 168 -42.34 -3.42 25.58
N SER A 169 -41.09 -3.18 25.16
CA SER A 169 -40.52 -3.59 23.87
C SER A 169 -39.08 -4.08 24.06
N GLU A 170 -38.55 -4.80 23.07
CA GLU A 170 -37.12 -5.13 22.97
C GLU A 170 -36.33 -4.12 22.11
N GLU A 171 -37.00 -3.08 21.59
CA GLU A 171 -36.39 -2.05 20.76
C GLU A 171 -35.35 -1.24 21.56
N MET A 172 -34.09 -1.39 21.20
CA MET A 172 -32.99 -0.57 21.70
C MET A 172 -33.02 0.81 21.04
N LEU A 173 -33.25 1.86 21.83
CA LEU A 173 -33.33 3.25 21.35
C LEU A 173 -31.94 3.88 21.21
N LEU A 174 -31.06 3.60 22.17
CA LEU A 174 -29.68 4.09 22.21
C LEU A 174 -28.85 3.24 23.15
N SER A 175 -27.62 2.91 22.77
CA SER A 175 -26.61 2.37 23.69
C SER A 175 -25.53 3.42 23.97
N VAL A 176 -25.19 3.63 25.24
CA VAL A 176 -24.23 4.68 25.64
C VAL A 176 -23.03 4.07 26.36
N ASP A 177 -21.85 4.20 25.76
CA ASP A 177 -20.58 3.76 26.33
C ASP A 177 -19.97 4.85 27.23
N LEU A 178 -20.08 4.67 28.55
CA LEU A 178 -19.50 5.56 29.55
C LEU A 178 -18.10 5.09 29.95
N VAL A 179 -17.07 5.90 29.69
CA VAL A 179 -15.67 5.55 30.01
C VAL A 179 -15.11 6.51 31.05
N PRO A 180 -14.83 6.07 32.29
CA PRO A 180 -14.18 6.94 33.28
C PRO A 180 -12.73 7.17 32.86
N CYS A 181 -12.26 8.41 32.95
CA CYS A 181 -10.92 8.77 32.48
C CYS A 181 -10.31 9.90 33.30
N PHE A 182 -8.99 10.03 33.21
CA PHE A 182 -8.27 11.18 33.72
C PHE A 182 -7.75 12.03 32.57
N GLN A 183 -7.91 13.34 32.69
CA GLN A 183 -7.17 14.32 31.89
C GLN A 183 -5.96 14.78 32.71
N VAL A 184 -4.77 14.62 32.17
CA VAL A 184 -3.53 15.16 32.74
C VAL A 184 -2.85 15.95 31.63
N GLU A 185 -2.71 17.26 31.83
CA GLU A 185 -2.28 18.20 30.80
C GLU A 185 -3.17 18.05 29.53
N ASP A 186 -2.54 17.88 28.36
CA ASP A 186 -3.19 17.70 27.05
C ASP A 186 -3.36 16.22 26.66
N SER A 187 -3.41 15.32 27.65
CA SER A 187 -3.54 13.87 27.44
C SER A 187 -4.65 13.24 28.27
N TRP A 188 -5.31 12.25 27.70
CA TRP A 188 -6.39 11.50 28.36
C TRP A 188 -6.02 10.03 28.52
N TYR A 189 -6.42 9.46 29.64
CA TYR A 189 -6.08 8.10 30.03
C TYR A 189 -7.34 7.31 30.44
N VAL A 190 -7.56 6.16 29.80
CA VAL A 190 -8.74 5.31 30.00
C VAL A 190 -8.36 3.93 30.54
N PRO A 191 -9.24 3.26 31.32
CA PRO A 191 -8.97 1.97 31.93
C PRO A 191 -9.21 0.82 30.93
N LYS A 192 -8.54 0.86 29.78
CA LYS A 192 -8.60 -0.20 28.77
C LYS A 192 -7.57 -1.29 29.08
N PRO A 193 -7.97 -2.56 29.31
CA PRO A 193 -7.01 -3.63 29.59
C PRO A 193 -6.06 -3.87 28.40
N PHE A 194 -4.80 -4.16 28.68
CA PHE A 194 -3.88 -4.66 27.66
C PHE A 194 -4.24 -6.10 27.28
N LYS A 195 -4.39 -6.37 25.97
CA LYS A 195 -4.76 -7.67 25.40
C LYS A 195 -3.66 -8.32 24.55
N GLY A 196 -2.45 -7.76 24.55
CA GLY A 196 -1.36 -8.28 23.71
C GLY A 196 -0.81 -9.63 24.20
N LYS A 197 -0.03 -10.30 23.32
CA LYS A 197 0.55 -11.64 23.57
C LYS A 197 1.62 -11.68 24.66
N ARG A 198 2.14 -10.52 25.11
CA ARG A 198 3.15 -10.46 26.16
C ARG A 198 2.48 -10.63 27.52
N TYR A 199 2.95 -11.59 28.32
CA TYR A 199 2.58 -11.66 29.73
C TYR A 199 3.10 -10.42 30.45
N LEU A 200 2.21 -9.69 31.14
CA LEU A 200 2.56 -8.51 31.90
C LEU A 200 2.10 -8.68 33.35
N SER A 201 3.05 -8.74 34.28
CA SER A 201 2.75 -8.59 35.69
C SER A 201 2.09 -7.23 35.93
N ARG A 202 0.98 -7.19 36.70
CA ARG A 202 0.25 -5.96 37.09
C ARG A 202 -0.51 -5.22 35.97
N ASN A 203 -1.08 -5.94 35.00
CA ASN A 203 -1.99 -5.38 33.99
C ASN A 203 -3.15 -4.54 34.60
N GLU A 204 -3.55 -4.81 35.85
CA GLU A 204 -4.58 -4.01 36.55
C GLU A 204 -4.22 -2.53 36.79
N LEU A 205 -2.93 -2.16 36.68
CA LEU A 205 -2.43 -0.79 36.87
C LEU A 205 -2.31 0.00 35.57
N LEU A 206 -2.45 -0.65 34.41
CA LEU A 206 -2.21 -0.03 33.12
C LEU A 206 -3.39 0.84 32.70
N TRP A 207 -3.07 2.09 32.38
CA TRP A 207 -3.96 3.06 31.78
C TRP A 207 -3.56 3.26 30.33
N ARG A 208 -4.52 3.19 29.40
CA ARG A 208 -4.25 3.43 27.97
C ARG A 208 -4.39 4.90 27.67
N LYS A 209 -3.39 5.50 27.03
CA LYS A 209 -3.53 6.84 26.43
C LYS A 209 -4.55 6.78 25.30
N THR A 210 -5.57 7.64 25.36
CA THR A 210 -6.58 7.77 24.30
C THR A 210 -6.38 9.06 23.52
N PHE A 211 -6.74 9.03 22.24
CA PHE A 211 -6.65 10.15 21.33
C PHE A 211 -8.03 10.66 20.88
N SER A 212 -9.12 10.07 21.38
CA SER A 212 -10.49 10.41 20.94
C SER A 212 -10.82 11.92 21.00
N PRO A 213 -10.43 12.68 22.04
CA PRO A 213 -10.63 14.13 22.04
C PRO A 213 -9.85 14.85 20.92
N LYS A 214 -8.60 14.44 20.67
CA LYS A 214 -7.76 15.00 19.58
C LYS A 214 -8.29 14.63 18.19
N GLU A 215 -8.72 13.38 18.03
CA GLU A 215 -9.38 12.90 16.80
C GLU A 215 -10.63 13.71 16.52
N LYS A 216 -11.50 13.91 17.51
CA LYS A 216 -12.70 14.75 17.39
C LYS A 216 -12.36 16.18 16.97
N GLN A 217 -11.31 16.77 17.54
CA GLN A 217 -10.89 18.13 17.19
C GLN A 217 -10.46 18.23 15.72
N ILE A 218 -9.65 17.30 15.23
CA ILE A 218 -9.23 17.26 13.82
C ILE A 218 -10.44 17.10 12.91
N LEU A 219 -11.33 16.14 13.23
CA LEU A 219 -12.52 15.87 12.44
C LEU A 219 -13.43 17.10 12.38
N ALA A 220 -13.69 17.78 13.50
CA ALA A 220 -14.55 18.96 13.55
C ALA A 220 -14.13 20.11 12.61
N SER A 221 -12.85 20.20 12.25
CA SER A 221 -12.33 21.18 11.29
C SER A 221 -12.00 20.60 9.91
N MET A 222 -12.10 19.29 9.68
CA MET A 222 -11.50 18.67 8.50
C MET A 222 -12.12 19.10 7.17
N ASP A 223 -13.41 19.45 7.16
CA ASP A 223 -14.11 19.95 5.97
C ASP A 223 -14.11 21.47 5.87
N LYS A 224 -13.49 22.18 6.82
CA LYS A 224 -13.35 23.64 6.74
C LYS A 224 -12.22 23.97 5.75
N ASP A 225 -12.60 24.46 4.57
CA ASP A 225 -11.67 25.08 3.62
C ASP A 225 -11.47 26.57 3.98
N PRO A 226 -10.26 27.14 3.87
CA PRO A 226 -10.04 28.58 4.08
C PRO A 226 -10.91 29.47 3.17
N ASN A 227 -11.39 28.96 2.03
CA ASN A 227 -12.22 29.72 1.09
C ASN A 227 -13.74 29.47 1.26
N GLY A 228 -14.16 28.76 2.31
CA GLY A 228 -15.58 28.59 2.66
C GLY A 228 -16.37 27.55 1.84
N GLN A 229 -15.75 26.89 0.85
CA GLN A 229 -16.33 25.77 0.10
C GLN A 229 -16.01 24.46 0.85
N GLY A 230 -16.89 24.01 1.72
CA GLY A 230 -16.64 22.83 2.56
C GLY A 230 -16.26 21.58 1.75
N GLY A 231 -15.29 20.80 2.25
CA GLY A 231 -14.81 19.58 1.60
C GLY A 231 -15.71 18.34 1.80
N CYS A 232 -15.39 17.23 1.12
CA CYS A 232 -16.12 15.96 1.20
C CYS A 232 -15.48 14.89 2.11
N ARG A 233 -14.58 15.24 3.04
CA ARG A 233 -13.80 14.26 3.82
C ARG A 233 -14.66 13.48 4.81
N HIS A 234 -15.58 14.12 5.55
CA HIS A 234 -16.47 13.38 6.45
C HIS A 234 -17.38 12.45 5.67
N GLU A 235 -17.97 12.93 4.57
CA GLU A 235 -18.86 12.12 3.74
C GLU A 235 -18.12 10.89 3.23
N LEU A 236 -16.91 11.06 2.71
CA LEU A 236 -16.09 9.95 2.27
C LEU A 236 -15.83 8.93 3.38
N LEU A 237 -15.35 9.39 4.54
CA LEU A 237 -15.03 8.48 5.65
C LEU A 237 -16.26 7.70 6.12
N ARG A 238 -17.43 8.34 6.16
CA ARG A 238 -18.70 7.67 6.47
C ARG A 238 -19.07 6.63 5.43
N ILE A 239 -18.98 6.97 4.15
CA ILE A 239 -19.24 6.02 3.05
C ILE A 239 -18.35 4.80 3.20
N VAL A 240 -17.04 4.98 3.36
CA VAL A 240 -16.10 3.86 3.48
C VAL A 240 -16.39 3.03 4.74
N LYS A 241 -16.66 3.67 5.87
CA LYS A 241 -17.10 2.98 7.10
C LYS A 241 -18.34 2.11 6.89
N THR A 242 -19.31 2.56 6.09
CA THR A 242 -20.51 1.79 5.76
C THR A 242 -20.22 0.67 4.77
N VAL A 243 -19.48 0.97 3.70
CA VAL A 243 -19.15 0.01 2.63
C VAL A 243 -18.35 -1.16 3.19
N VAL A 244 -17.30 -0.91 3.98
CA VAL A 244 -16.45 -1.98 4.53
C VAL A 244 -17.13 -2.85 5.58
N LYS A 245 -18.39 -2.56 5.95
CA LYS A 245 -19.21 -3.40 6.82
C LYS A 245 -20.23 -4.26 6.06
N LYS A 246 -20.49 -3.99 4.78
CA LYS A 246 -21.45 -4.79 3.99
C LYS A 246 -20.87 -6.19 3.72
N PRO A 247 -21.70 -7.25 3.62
CA PRO A 247 -21.23 -8.64 3.54
C PRO A 247 -20.18 -8.91 2.44
N VAL A 248 -20.38 -8.36 1.24
CA VAL A 248 -19.51 -8.56 0.07
C VAL A 248 -18.15 -7.87 0.24
N THR A 249 -18.16 -6.70 0.87
CA THR A 249 -17.02 -5.79 1.01
C THR A 249 -16.46 -5.75 2.42
N SER A 250 -16.87 -6.72 3.26
CA SER A 250 -16.58 -6.72 4.69
C SER A 250 -15.08 -6.74 4.96
N LEU A 251 -14.60 -5.83 5.78
CA LEU A 251 -13.25 -5.82 6.33
C LEU A 251 -13.40 -5.75 7.86
N PRO A 252 -12.68 -6.58 8.63
CA PRO A 252 -12.69 -6.53 10.10
C PRO A 252 -11.91 -5.30 10.63
N LEU A 253 -12.13 -4.13 10.05
CA LEU A 253 -11.54 -2.86 10.46
C LEU A 253 -12.55 -2.05 11.27
N ASP A 254 -12.21 -1.80 12.54
CA ASP A 254 -12.96 -0.85 13.36
C ASP A 254 -12.75 0.60 12.89
N SER A 255 -13.63 1.51 13.37
CA SER A 255 -13.53 2.94 13.05
C SER A 255 -12.17 3.55 13.41
N TYR A 256 -11.48 3.00 14.40
CA TYR A 256 -10.14 3.44 14.77
C TYR A 256 -9.10 3.19 13.67
N HIS A 257 -9.10 2.00 13.06
CA HIS A 257 -8.20 1.68 11.95
C HIS A 257 -8.45 2.58 10.73
N LEU A 258 -9.73 2.79 10.40
CA LEU A 258 -10.14 3.64 9.28
C LEU A 258 -9.76 5.11 9.54
N LYS A 259 -10.00 5.63 10.75
CA LYS A 259 -9.59 7.00 11.13
C LYS A 259 -8.07 7.19 11.01
N ALA A 260 -7.27 6.26 11.54
CA ALA A 260 -5.82 6.35 11.45
C ALA A 260 -5.32 6.34 10.00
N ALA A 261 -5.82 5.41 9.18
CA ALA A 261 -5.50 5.37 7.75
C ALA A 261 -5.92 6.66 7.04
N PHE A 262 -7.08 7.20 7.39
CA PHE A 262 -7.62 8.41 6.76
C PHE A 262 -6.83 9.66 7.12
N MET A 263 -6.34 9.78 8.35
CA MET A 263 -5.46 10.90 8.73
C MET A 263 -4.14 10.85 7.94
N HIS A 264 -3.49 9.68 7.84
CA HIS A 264 -2.31 9.50 6.98
C HIS A 264 -2.58 9.79 5.49
N TYR A 265 -3.78 9.47 5.01
CA TYR A 265 -4.20 9.79 3.64
C TYR A 265 -4.33 11.30 3.44
N ASN A 266 -4.93 12.02 4.40
CA ASN A 266 -5.09 13.47 4.34
C ASN A 266 -3.77 14.25 4.42
N ASP A 267 -2.77 13.74 5.15
CA ASP A 267 -1.47 14.39 5.32
C ASP A 267 -0.62 14.46 4.04
N ARG A 268 -1.06 13.83 2.94
CA ARG A 268 -0.38 13.93 1.63
C ARG A 268 -0.36 15.34 1.06
N GLY A 269 -1.32 16.19 1.44
CA GLY A 269 -1.38 17.61 1.10
C GLY A 269 -1.64 17.94 -0.37
N ASP A 270 -1.74 16.94 -1.26
CA ASP A 270 -2.00 17.11 -2.70
C ASP A 270 -3.40 16.67 -3.13
N LEU A 271 -4.28 16.41 -2.17
CA LEU A 271 -5.62 15.92 -2.42
C LEU A 271 -6.60 17.07 -2.65
N ASP A 272 -7.37 16.96 -3.73
CA ASP A 272 -8.52 17.82 -4.03
C ASP A 272 -9.74 17.29 -3.30
N TRP A 273 -10.39 18.13 -2.50
CA TRP A 273 -11.56 17.78 -1.69
C TRP A 273 -12.82 18.57 -2.03
N VAL A 274 -12.72 19.48 -3.01
CA VAL A 274 -13.72 20.51 -3.30
C VAL A 274 -14.32 20.34 -4.69
N SER A 275 -13.57 19.80 -5.66
CA SER A 275 -14.11 19.60 -7.01
C SER A 275 -15.36 18.72 -7.03
N GLU A 276 -16.18 18.88 -8.08
CA GLU A 276 -17.39 18.08 -8.29
C GLU A 276 -17.12 16.56 -8.30
N ASP A 277 -15.92 16.15 -8.72
CA ASP A 277 -15.50 14.76 -8.78
C ASP A 277 -14.59 14.32 -7.61
N ALA A 278 -14.40 15.19 -6.60
CA ALA A 278 -13.50 14.95 -5.47
C ALA A 278 -13.90 13.72 -4.66
N LEU A 279 -15.20 13.53 -4.42
CA LEU A 279 -15.67 12.40 -3.62
C LEU A 279 -15.34 11.05 -4.27
N GLY A 280 -15.63 10.88 -5.56
CA GLY A 280 -15.31 9.68 -6.32
C GLY A 280 -13.81 9.42 -6.42
N LYS A 281 -13.00 10.45 -6.70
CA LYS A 281 -11.54 10.35 -6.75
C LYS A 281 -10.96 9.88 -5.41
N ASN A 282 -11.35 10.53 -4.32
CA ASN A 282 -10.82 10.21 -2.99
C ASN A 282 -11.40 8.90 -2.44
N PHE A 283 -12.59 8.49 -2.85
CA PHE A 283 -13.12 7.16 -2.52
C PHE A 283 -12.20 6.06 -3.02
N PHE A 284 -11.87 6.09 -4.30
CA PHE A 284 -10.90 5.17 -4.88
C PHE A 284 -9.52 5.30 -4.22
N GLY A 285 -9.03 6.54 -4.08
CA GLY A 285 -7.70 6.79 -3.51
C GLY A 285 -7.55 6.27 -2.09
N PHE A 286 -8.57 6.43 -1.25
CA PHE A 286 -8.55 5.95 0.11
C PHE A 286 -8.70 4.42 0.21
N LEU A 287 -9.55 3.80 -0.62
CA LEU A 287 -9.62 2.33 -0.69
C LEU A 287 -8.29 1.72 -1.16
N MET A 288 -7.62 2.36 -2.11
CA MET A 288 -6.27 1.97 -2.56
C MET A 288 -5.26 2.12 -1.42
N GLU A 289 -5.32 3.22 -0.66
CA GLU A 289 -4.44 3.41 0.48
C GLU A 289 -4.61 2.30 1.53
N LEU A 290 -5.86 1.97 1.90
CA LEU A 290 -6.14 0.84 2.78
C LEU A 290 -5.54 -0.47 2.24
N GLN A 291 -5.68 -0.70 0.93
CA GLN A 291 -5.16 -1.88 0.26
C GLN A 291 -3.62 -1.96 0.36
N ILE A 292 -2.92 -0.84 0.13
CA ILE A 292 -1.44 -0.74 0.24
C ILE A 292 -0.98 -1.01 1.68
N ARG A 293 -1.67 -0.44 2.68
CA ARG A 293 -1.35 -0.64 4.11
C ARG A 293 -1.48 -2.11 4.50
N MET A 294 -2.48 -2.80 3.96
CA MET A 294 -2.65 -4.25 4.18
C MET A 294 -1.60 -5.08 3.45
N GLU A 295 -1.27 -4.77 2.19
CA GLU A 295 -0.22 -5.49 1.45
C GLU A 295 1.16 -5.37 2.11
N SER A 296 1.49 -4.17 2.57
CA SER A 296 2.72 -3.91 3.32
C SER A 296 2.68 -4.40 4.76
N ARG A 297 1.51 -4.86 5.23
CA ARG A 297 1.21 -5.18 6.63
C ARG A 297 1.62 -4.07 7.60
N ASN A 298 1.51 -2.82 7.16
CA ASN A 298 1.93 -1.67 7.95
C ASN A 298 0.87 -0.56 7.88
N LEU A 299 0.03 -0.50 8.91
CA LEU A 299 -0.83 0.64 9.20
C LEU A 299 -0.29 1.35 10.44
N PRO A 300 0.58 2.35 10.29
CA PRO A 300 1.14 3.06 11.43
C PRO A 300 0.03 3.76 12.22
N ASN A 301 0.14 3.70 13.54
CA ASN A 301 -0.63 4.54 14.43
C ASN A 301 -0.34 6.01 14.08
N TYR A 302 -1.37 6.85 14.09
CA TYR A 302 -1.21 8.26 13.71
C TYR A 302 -0.44 9.09 14.76
N TRP A 303 -0.50 8.68 16.02
CA TRP A 303 0.03 9.47 17.15
C TRP A 303 1.21 8.82 17.87
N LEU A 304 1.41 7.51 17.69
CA LEU A 304 2.42 6.74 18.40
C LEU A 304 3.39 6.11 17.40
N ASP A 305 4.63 6.59 17.42
CA ASP A 305 5.69 6.06 16.57
C ASP A 305 5.97 4.59 16.86
N GLY A 306 6.27 3.84 15.79
CA GLY A 306 6.65 2.42 15.87
C GLY A 306 5.49 1.48 16.21
N ILE A 307 4.24 1.96 16.31
CA ILE A 307 3.07 1.12 16.53
C ILE A 307 2.34 0.86 15.22
N ASN A 308 2.15 -0.42 14.90
CA ASN A 308 1.40 -0.88 13.73
C ASN A 308 0.04 -1.43 14.15
N LEU A 309 -1.02 -0.83 13.64
CA LEU A 309 -2.40 -1.21 13.97
C LEU A 309 -2.82 -2.54 13.33
N LEU A 310 -2.04 -3.10 12.40
CA LEU A 310 -2.30 -4.42 11.81
C LEU A 310 -1.67 -5.58 12.59
N ASP A 311 -0.85 -5.32 13.62
CA ASP A 311 -0.14 -6.36 14.37
C ASP A 311 -1.08 -7.31 15.14
N ASP A 312 -2.27 -6.81 15.50
CA ASP A 312 -3.30 -7.61 16.20
C ASP A 312 -4.03 -8.59 15.27
N PHE A 313 -3.87 -8.45 13.95
CA PHE A 313 -4.49 -9.31 12.95
C PHE A 313 -3.60 -10.49 12.56
N LYS A 314 -4.23 -11.65 12.29
CA LYS A 314 -3.52 -12.77 11.68
C LYS A 314 -3.10 -12.42 10.25
N GLU A 315 -1.95 -12.95 9.82
CA GLU A 315 -1.35 -12.62 8.52
C GLU A 315 -2.25 -12.97 7.32
N ASP A 316 -2.89 -14.13 7.37
CA ASP A 316 -3.85 -14.61 6.38
C ASP A 316 -5.05 -13.67 6.28
N VAL A 317 -5.58 -13.20 7.41
CA VAL A 317 -6.68 -12.24 7.46
C VAL A 317 -6.29 -10.92 6.77
N VAL A 318 -5.09 -10.38 7.05
CA VAL A 318 -4.61 -9.16 6.40
C VAL A 318 -4.44 -9.34 4.88
N LYS A 319 -3.90 -10.49 4.44
CA LYS A 319 -3.80 -10.82 3.01
C LYS A 319 -5.16 -10.93 2.34
N GLN A 320 -6.14 -11.55 3.00
CA GLN A 320 -7.51 -11.66 2.49
C GLN A 320 -8.18 -10.28 2.35
N MET A 321 -8.02 -9.40 3.35
CA MET A 321 -8.49 -8.02 3.27
C MET A 321 -7.89 -7.27 2.07
N ALA A 322 -6.56 -7.35 1.89
CA ALA A 322 -5.87 -6.72 0.77
C ALA A 322 -6.38 -7.23 -0.59
N ASN A 323 -6.57 -8.55 -0.72
CA ASN A 323 -7.08 -9.16 -1.94
C ASN A 323 -8.54 -8.77 -2.22
N ARG A 324 -9.39 -8.68 -1.18
CA ARG A 324 -10.78 -8.24 -1.31
C ARG A 324 -10.86 -6.79 -1.81
N LEU A 325 -10.11 -5.88 -1.20
CA LEU A 325 -10.02 -4.49 -1.68
C LEU A 325 -9.47 -4.42 -3.11
N ARG A 326 -8.44 -5.21 -3.43
CA ARG A 326 -7.90 -5.28 -4.79
C ARG A 326 -8.97 -5.70 -5.79
N ARG A 327 -9.79 -6.71 -5.49
CA ARG A 327 -10.92 -7.14 -6.33
C ARG A 327 -11.95 -6.04 -6.53
N ILE A 328 -12.33 -5.32 -5.47
CA ILE A 328 -13.29 -4.20 -5.54
C ILE A 328 -12.76 -3.11 -6.48
N LEU A 329 -11.52 -2.65 -6.24
CA LEU A 329 -10.86 -1.62 -7.03
C LEU A 329 -10.76 -1.98 -8.52
N ASN A 330 -10.53 -3.27 -8.82
CA ASN A 330 -10.47 -3.75 -10.19
C ASN A 330 -11.86 -3.97 -10.81
N SER A 331 -12.86 -4.41 -10.03
CA SER A 331 -14.23 -4.64 -10.52
C SER A 331 -14.92 -3.36 -10.98
N GLU A 332 -14.65 -2.22 -10.35
CA GLU A 332 -15.24 -0.93 -10.74
C GLU A 332 -14.58 -0.37 -12.00
N THR A 333 -13.29 -0.66 -12.20
CA THR A 333 -12.58 -0.45 -13.47
C THR A 333 -13.17 -1.35 -14.57
N MET A 334 -13.61 -2.58 -14.24
CA MET A 334 -14.23 -3.51 -15.20
C MET A 334 -15.70 -3.18 -15.52
N ALA A 335 -16.49 -2.74 -14.54
CA ALA A 335 -17.93 -2.48 -14.67
C ALA A 335 -18.25 -1.22 -15.50
N GLN A 336 -17.39 -0.21 -15.50
CA GLN A 336 -17.53 0.95 -16.39
C GLN A 336 -17.25 0.60 -17.86
N ASN A 337 -16.50 -0.48 -18.10
CA ASN A 337 -16.22 -0.93 -19.46
C ASN A 337 -17.32 -1.85 -20.01
N GLU A 338 -18.23 -2.41 -19.22
CA GLU A 338 -19.19 -3.46 -19.66
C GLU A 338 -20.38 -3.00 -20.51
N THR A 339 -20.60 -1.70 -20.70
CA THR A 339 -21.75 -1.16 -21.46
C THR A 339 -21.60 -1.19 -23.00
N GLY A 340 -20.51 -1.74 -23.55
CA GLY A 340 -20.25 -1.76 -25.00
C GLY A 340 -19.67 -3.08 -25.53
N LYS A 341 -20.47 -4.14 -25.58
CA LYS A 341 -20.02 -5.46 -26.06
C LYS A 341 -19.64 -5.45 -27.55
N GLU A 342 -20.37 -4.69 -28.37
CA GLU A 342 -20.05 -4.51 -29.80
C GLU A 342 -18.79 -3.67 -30.03
N ASP A 343 -18.57 -2.64 -29.21
CA ASP A 343 -17.43 -1.72 -29.30
C ASP A 343 -16.09 -2.40 -28.92
N LYS A 344 -16.09 -3.28 -27.92
CA LYS A 344 -14.87 -4.03 -27.53
C LYS A 344 -14.39 -5.06 -28.54
N SER A 345 -15.32 -5.68 -29.25
CA SER A 345 -14.98 -6.61 -30.35
C SER A 345 -14.31 -5.84 -31.49
N ALA A 346 -14.82 -4.65 -31.82
CA ALA A 346 -14.20 -3.76 -32.80
C ALA A 346 -12.81 -3.26 -32.33
N LEU A 347 -12.66 -2.88 -31.06
CA LEU A 347 -11.38 -2.51 -30.47
C LEU A 347 -10.38 -3.67 -30.52
N THR A 348 -10.82 -4.90 -30.21
CA THR A 348 -9.97 -6.10 -30.29
C THR A 348 -9.47 -6.32 -31.72
N LYS A 349 -10.31 -6.14 -32.72
CA LYS A 349 -9.90 -6.21 -34.13
C LYS A 349 -8.82 -5.16 -34.43
N LYS A 350 -9.03 -3.89 -34.05
CA LYS A 350 -8.04 -2.82 -34.23
C LYS A 350 -6.72 -3.09 -33.54
N LEU A 351 -6.75 -3.64 -32.33
CA LEU A 351 -5.55 -4.02 -31.57
C LEU A 351 -4.76 -5.14 -32.27
N ARG A 352 -5.45 -6.10 -32.88
CA ARG A 352 -4.83 -7.16 -33.70
C ARG A 352 -4.26 -6.62 -35.00
N ASP A 353 -4.97 -5.73 -35.68
CA ASP A 353 -4.46 -5.04 -36.87
C ASP A 353 -3.20 -4.23 -36.54
N PHE A 354 -3.20 -3.52 -35.40
CA PHE A 354 -2.03 -2.83 -34.87
C PHE A 354 -0.89 -3.79 -34.53
N PHE A 355 -1.21 -4.97 -33.97
CA PHE A 355 -0.22 -5.98 -33.64
C PHE A 355 0.51 -6.48 -34.89
N GLU A 356 -0.22 -6.85 -35.92
CA GLU A 356 0.34 -7.34 -37.18
C GLU A 356 1.16 -6.25 -37.89
N ARG A 357 0.71 -4.99 -37.91
CA ARG A 357 1.42 -3.89 -38.59
C ARG A 357 2.66 -3.39 -37.84
N TYR A 358 2.64 -3.34 -36.51
CA TYR A 358 3.63 -2.56 -35.74
C TYR A 358 4.30 -3.31 -34.59
N VAL A 359 3.84 -4.51 -34.23
CA VAL A 359 4.30 -5.21 -33.01
C VAL A 359 4.99 -6.52 -33.32
N LYS A 360 4.47 -7.28 -34.29
CA LYS A 360 4.99 -8.57 -34.72
C LYS A 360 6.47 -8.47 -35.12
N ILE A 361 7.22 -9.52 -34.83
CA ILE A 361 8.62 -9.67 -35.23
C ILE A 361 8.64 -10.85 -36.19
N SER A 362 9.45 -10.76 -37.25
CA SER A 362 9.68 -11.88 -38.14
C SER A 362 10.31 -13.07 -37.40
N GLU A 363 9.86 -14.29 -37.72
CA GLU A 363 10.49 -15.51 -37.24
C GLU A 363 11.92 -15.64 -37.75
N GLU A 364 12.19 -15.15 -38.96
CA GLU A 364 13.50 -15.11 -39.58
C GLU A 364 14.47 -14.22 -38.79
N ASP A 365 14.05 -13.00 -38.43
CA ASP A 365 14.86 -12.08 -37.60
C ASP A 365 15.17 -12.70 -36.23
N THR A 366 14.19 -13.40 -35.65
CA THR A 366 14.33 -14.08 -34.37
C THR A 366 15.34 -15.24 -34.47
N ALA A 367 15.25 -16.04 -35.53
CA ALA A 367 16.17 -17.14 -35.79
C ALA A 367 17.60 -16.63 -36.06
N ARG A 368 17.73 -15.59 -36.88
CA ARG A 368 19.01 -14.92 -37.17
C ARG A 368 19.66 -14.37 -35.90
N THR A 369 18.90 -13.69 -35.05
CA THR A 369 19.39 -13.15 -33.78
C THR A 369 19.89 -14.26 -32.85
N LYS A 370 19.13 -15.35 -32.71
CA LYS A 370 19.57 -16.52 -31.93
C LYS A 370 20.86 -17.14 -32.48
N LYS A 371 20.98 -17.22 -33.81
CA LYS A 371 22.20 -17.70 -34.47
C LYS A 371 23.40 -16.79 -34.15
N LEU A 372 23.25 -15.47 -34.24
CA LEU A 372 24.32 -14.53 -33.89
C LEU A 372 24.74 -14.62 -32.42
N VAL A 373 23.79 -14.77 -31.49
CA VAL A 373 24.11 -14.98 -30.07
C VAL A 373 24.91 -16.27 -29.89
N LYS A 374 24.50 -17.36 -30.53
CA LYS A 374 25.24 -18.63 -30.45
C LYS A 374 26.64 -18.50 -31.05
N ASP A 375 26.74 -17.99 -32.27
CA ASP A 375 27.99 -17.98 -33.03
C ASP A 375 29.02 -17.00 -32.43
N TYR A 376 28.60 -15.79 -32.04
CA TYR A 376 29.54 -14.78 -31.55
C TYR A 376 29.63 -14.75 -30.02
N ILE A 377 28.51 -14.81 -29.31
CA ILE A 377 28.54 -14.66 -27.86
C ILE A 377 28.98 -15.97 -27.21
N GLU A 378 28.32 -17.08 -27.50
CA GLU A 378 28.60 -18.35 -26.83
C GLU A 378 29.91 -18.98 -27.31
N ASN A 379 30.09 -19.09 -28.63
CA ASN A 379 31.19 -19.84 -29.22
C ASN A 379 32.51 -19.05 -29.32
N LEU A 380 32.48 -17.72 -29.29
CA LEU A 380 33.68 -16.88 -29.39
C LEU A 380 33.94 -16.07 -28.12
N ILE A 381 33.07 -15.10 -27.81
CA ILE A 381 33.29 -14.16 -26.70
C ILE A 381 33.37 -14.90 -25.37
N MET A 382 32.42 -15.78 -25.08
CA MET A 382 32.36 -16.49 -23.80
C MET A 382 33.42 -17.57 -23.67
N VAL A 383 33.86 -18.20 -24.76
CA VAL A 383 35.01 -19.12 -24.76
C VAL A 383 36.27 -18.36 -24.35
N HIS A 384 36.60 -17.27 -25.05
CA HIS A 384 37.77 -16.46 -24.72
C HIS A 384 37.69 -15.89 -23.29
N CYS A 385 36.51 -15.42 -22.87
CA CYS A 385 36.32 -14.90 -21.51
C CYS A 385 36.52 -16.00 -20.46
N ARG A 386 36.07 -17.23 -20.67
CA ARG A 386 36.25 -18.34 -19.72
C ARG A 386 37.73 -18.70 -19.54
N GLU A 387 38.49 -18.73 -20.63
CA GLU A 387 39.93 -19.06 -20.60
C GLU A 387 40.77 -17.96 -19.93
N ASN A 388 40.35 -16.70 -20.06
CA ASN A 388 41.14 -15.54 -19.63
C ASN A 388 40.62 -14.87 -18.35
N SER A 389 39.54 -15.37 -17.75
CA SER A 389 38.94 -14.81 -16.55
C SER A 389 39.54 -15.40 -15.27
N LYS A 390 39.85 -14.53 -14.31
CA LYS A 390 40.16 -14.91 -12.93
C LYS A 390 38.91 -15.35 -12.14
N LEU A 391 37.72 -14.89 -12.54
CA LEU A 391 36.44 -15.30 -11.97
C LEU A 391 35.80 -16.36 -12.86
N GLN A 392 35.27 -17.42 -12.26
CA GLN A 392 34.59 -18.48 -13.01
C GLN A 392 33.29 -17.94 -13.62
N ILE A 393 33.09 -18.14 -14.92
CA ILE A 393 31.80 -17.90 -15.57
C ILE A 393 31.02 -19.21 -15.49
N LYS A 394 30.05 -19.29 -14.57
CA LYS A 394 29.33 -20.53 -14.25
C LYS A 394 28.30 -20.88 -15.31
N LYS A 395 27.47 -19.91 -15.70
CA LYS A 395 26.39 -20.09 -16.67
C LYS A 395 25.93 -18.76 -17.25
N LEU A 396 25.18 -18.85 -18.35
CA LEU A 396 24.50 -17.73 -18.98
C LEU A 396 23.00 -17.86 -18.70
N GLU A 397 22.39 -16.76 -18.29
CA GLU A 397 20.97 -16.66 -18.01
C GLU A 397 20.36 -15.68 -19.02
N TYR A 398 19.65 -16.23 -20.00
CA TYR A 398 19.02 -15.47 -21.08
C TYR A 398 17.71 -14.85 -20.58
N THR A 399 17.70 -13.52 -20.47
CA THR A 399 16.61 -12.75 -19.85
C THR A 399 16.16 -11.62 -20.75
N GLY A 400 15.22 -10.80 -20.28
CA GLY A 400 14.81 -9.60 -20.99
C GLY A 400 13.86 -9.89 -22.14
N SER A 401 13.46 -8.82 -22.83
CA SER A 401 12.27 -8.83 -23.67
C SER A 401 12.32 -9.87 -24.79
N PHE A 402 13.50 -10.13 -25.37
CA PHE A 402 13.67 -11.11 -26.44
C PHE A 402 13.37 -12.55 -25.97
N TYR A 403 14.00 -12.98 -24.87
CA TYR A 403 13.82 -14.33 -24.34
C TYR A 403 12.52 -14.51 -23.54
N GLU A 404 11.90 -13.42 -23.11
CA GLU A 404 10.57 -13.38 -22.49
C GLU A 404 9.43 -13.36 -23.53
N ARG A 405 9.72 -13.43 -24.84
CA ARG A 405 8.73 -13.32 -25.94
C ARG A 405 7.95 -12.00 -25.94
N LEU A 406 8.55 -10.93 -25.41
CA LEU A 406 7.95 -9.60 -25.30
C LEU A 406 8.65 -8.54 -26.16
N LYS A 407 9.67 -8.89 -26.95
CA LYS A 407 10.31 -7.95 -27.88
C LYS A 407 9.30 -7.54 -28.96
N THR A 408 9.43 -6.33 -29.48
CA THR A 408 8.52 -5.78 -30.50
C THR A 408 9.30 -5.06 -31.58
N LYS A 409 8.71 -4.96 -32.78
CA LYS A 409 9.28 -4.38 -34.00
C LYS A 409 10.46 -5.16 -34.59
N TYR A 410 11.60 -5.17 -33.89
CA TYR A 410 12.84 -5.77 -34.37
C TYR A 410 13.49 -6.63 -33.28
N ALA A 411 14.19 -7.68 -33.69
CA ALA A 411 15.00 -8.52 -32.80
C ALA A 411 16.41 -7.91 -32.56
N ASP A 412 16.47 -6.62 -32.27
CA ASP A 412 17.70 -5.80 -32.29
C ASP A 412 18.42 -5.70 -30.93
N GLU A 413 17.94 -6.38 -29.89
CA GLU A 413 18.48 -6.29 -28.53
C GLU A 413 18.24 -7.58 -27.75
N VAL A 414 19.25 -8.02 -27.01
CA VAL A 414 19.18 -9.18 -26.13
C VAL A 414 19.90 -8.93 -24.80
N ASP A 415 19.33 -9.46 -23.70
CA ASP A 415 19.89 -9.32 -22.36
C ASP A 415 20.39 -10.69 -21.84
N ILE A 416 21.67 -10.79 -21.51
CA ILE A 416 22.28 -12.02 -20.99
C ILE A 416 22.94 -11.72 -19.65
N MET A 417 22.42 -12.31 -18.58
CA MET A 417 23.09 -12.29 -17.29
C MET A 417 24.20 -13.34 -17.26
N VAL A 418 25.42 -12.90 -16.95
CA VAL A 418 26.63 -13.71 -16.88
C VAL A 418 26.89 -14.03 -15.43
N VAL A 419 26.55 -15.25 -15.02
CA VAL A 419 26.67 -15.68 -13.62
C VAL A 419 28.12 -15.97 -13.30
N MET A 420 28.73 -15.07 -12.55
CA MET A 420 30.10 -15.19 -12.08
C MET A 420 30.16 -15.92 -10.74
N GLY A 421 31.30 -16.52 -10.49
CA GLY A 421 31.63 -17.03 -9.17
C GLY A 421 33.08 -17.38 -9.04
N THR A 422 33.35 -18.17 -8.03
CA THR A 422 34.67 -18.66 -7.65
C THR A 422 34.54 -20.09 -7.17
N PRO A 423 35.59 -20.91 -7.30
CA PRO A 423 35.57 -22.28 -6.81
C PRO A 423 35.33 -22.40 -5.30
N THR A 424 35.85 -21.46 -4.50
CA THR A 424 35.92 -21.60 -3.03
C THR A 424 35.13 -20.57 -2.22
N SER A 425 34.78 -19.39 -2.77
CA SER A 425 34.19 -18.32 -1.95
C SER A 425 32.72 -18.55 -1.61
N LYS A 426 32.39 -18.33 -0.33
CA LYS A 426 31.03 -18.11 0.14
C LYS A 426 30.74 -16.61 0.15
N ILE A 427 30.14 -16.10 -0.91
CA ILE A 427 29.66 -14.71 -0.93
C ILE A 427 28.48 -14.60 0.02
N GLU A 428 28.58 -13.72 1.01
CA GLU A 428 27.52 -13.44 1.96
C GLU A 428 26.70 -12.22 1.54
N VAL A 429 25.38 -12.27 1.80
CA VAL A 429 24.46 -11.17 1.54
C VAL A 429 24.18 -10.43 2.84
N SER A 430 24.66 -9.19 2.95
CA SER A 430 24.36 -8.28 4.04
C SER A 430 23.25 -7.30 3.64
N LYS A 431 22.24 -7.14 4.50
CA LYS A 431 21.11 -6.23 4.25
C LYS A 431 21.57 -4.78 4.10
N SER A 432 20.84 -4.02 3.31
CA SER A 432 20.98 -2.57 3.23
C SER A 432 19.68 -1.89 3.67
N GLU A 433 19.76 -0.62 4.03
CA GLU A 433 18.61 0.21 4.37
C GLU A 433 17.77 0.61 3.14
N VAL A 434 18.25 0.28 1.93
CA VAL A 434 17.57 0.62 0.68
C VAL A 434 16.83 -0.62 0.16
N PRO A 435 15.49 -0.59 0.07
CA PRO A 435 14.71 -1.70 -0.46
C PRO A 435 15.21 -2.18 -1.83
N GLY A 436 15.37 -3.49 -1.98
CA GLY A 436 15.87 -4.11 -3.22
C GLY A 436 17.39 -4.04 -3.44
N TYR A 437 18.15 -3.42 -2.52
CA TYR A 437 19.60 -3.38 -2.55
C TYR A 437 20.23 -4.12 -1.36
N VAL A 438 21.39 -4.71 -1.59
CA VAL A 438 22.17 -5.45 -0.60
C VAL A 438 23.66 -5.08 -0.70
N ARG A 439 24.44 -5.57 0.25
CA ARG A 439 25.91 -5.55 0.19
C ARG A 439 26.39 -6.99 0.06
N LEU A 440 27.27 -7.26 -0.91
CA LEU A 440 27.90 -8.57 -1.04
C LEU A 440 29.25 -8.53 -0.30
N VAL A 441 29.49 -9.52 0.56
CA VAL A 441 30.68 -9.59 1.41
C VAL A 441 31.45 -10.86 1.08
N GLU A 442 32.76 -10.72 0.96
CA GLU A 442 33.70 -11.82 0.81
C GLU A 442 34.92 -11.52 1.69
N ARG A 443 35.39 -12.49 2.49
CA ARG A 443 36.53 -12.31 3.40
C ARG A 443 37.67 -13.32 3.22
N GLU A 444 37.46 -14.40 2.50
CA GLU A 444 38.35 -15.56 2.48
C GLU A 444 39.01 -15.77 1.11
N CYS A 445 38.46 -15.23 0.03
CA CYS A 445 38.89 -15.47 -1.34
C CYS A 445 39.87 -14.40 -1.84
N PRO A 446 41.15 -14.75 -2.06
CA PRO A 446 42.15 -13.78 -2.54
C PRO A 446 41.82 -13.20 -3.92
N VAL A 447 41.08 -13.94 -4.75
CA VAL A 447 40.70 -13.49 -6.11
C VAL A 447 39.63 -12.40 -6.04
N LEU A 448 38.56 -12.62 -5.27
CA LEU A 448 37.49 -11.63 -5.10
C LEU A 448 37.93 -10.45 -4.23
N GLY A 449 38.85 -10.67 -3.28
CA GLY A 449 39.43 -9.63 -2.44
C GLY A 449 40.03 -8.46 -3.23
N LYS A 450 40.59 -8.71 -4.43
CA LYS A 450 41.11 -7.66 -5.33
C LYS A 450 40.03 -6.68 -5.79
N TYR A 451 38.78 -7.14 -5.86
CA TYR A 451 37.63 -6.33 -6.25
C TYR A 451 36.79 -5.86 -5.05
N ALA A 452 37.24 -6.17 -3.82
CA ALA A 452 36.57 -5.75 -2.59
C ALA A 452 37.11 -4.41 -2.05
N LEU A 453 36.23 -3.69 -1.35
CA LEU A 453 36.50 -2.52 -0.54
C LEU A 453 36.88 -2.94 0.89
N PRO A 454 37.35 -2.02 1.75
CA PRO A 454 37.65 -2.34 3.15
C PRO A 454 36.51 -3.08 3.82
N LYS A 455 36.84 -4.05 4.70
CA LYS A 455 35.92 -4.98 5.36
C LYS A 455 35.27 -6.04 4.44
N GLY A 456 35.81 -6.25 3.23
CA GLY A 456 35.41 -7.34 2.34
C GLY A 456 34.18 -7.07 1.48
N TYR A 457 33.72 -5.82 1.37
CA TYR A 457 32.55 -5.50 0.53
C TYR A 457 32.91 -5.53 -0.95
N ILE A 458 32.36 -6.46 -1.72
CA ILE A 458 32.62 -6.55 -3.17
C ILE A 458 32.10 -5.28 -3.86
N SER A 459 32.98 -4.58 -4.57
CA SER A 459 32.59 -3.37 -5.30
C SER A 459 31.90 -3.72 -6.62
N PRO A 460 30.66 -3.27 -6.84
CA PRO A 460 29.97 -3.45 -8.12
C PRO A 460 30.72 -2.81 -9.29
N ASP A 461 31.27 -1.60 -9.08
CA ASP A 461 32.01 -0.89 -10.12
C ASP A 461 33.32 -1.59 -10.49
N ARG A 462 34.07 -2.13 -9.51
CA ARG A 462 35.29 -2.89 -9.81
C ARG A 462 35.00 -4.17 -10.59
N ILE A 463 33.93 -4.87 -10.25
CA ILE A 463 33.49 -6.07 -10.99
C ILE A 463 33.04 -5.70 -12.41
N ARG A 464 32.26 -4.63 -12.57
CA ARG A 464 31.82 -4.16 -13.90
C ARG A 464 33.02 -3.75 -14.78
N ASN A 465 33.98 -3.00 -14.23
CA ASN A 465 35.16 -2.57 -14.97
C ASN A 465 36.06 -3.75 -15.36
N TYR A 466 36.20 -4.74 -14.47
CA TYR A 466 36.86 -6.00 -14.77
C TYR A 466 36.16 -6.73 -15.93
N TRP A 467 34.84 -6.85 -15.87
CA TRP A 467 34.04 -7.49 -16.92
C TRP A 467 34.17 -6.77 -18.26
N PHE A 468 34.07 -5.44 -18.28
CA PHE A 468 34.28 -4.62 -19.47
C PHE A 468 35.64 -4.88 -20.11
N SER A 469 36.71 -4.88 -19.30
CA SER A 469 38.08 -5.10 -19.77
C SER A 469 38.25 -6.50 -20.37
N LEU A 470 37.58 -7.51 -19.81
CA LEU A 470 37.62 -8.88 -20.30
C LEU A 470 36.90 -9.00 -21.65
N VAL A 471 35.69 -8.48 -21.76
CA VAL A 471 34.91 -8.49 -23.01
C VAL A 471 35.61 -7.69 -24.11
N HIS A 472 36.19 -6.53 -23.77
CA HIS A 472 36.94 -5.72 -24.73
C HIS A 472 38.16 -6.46 -25.30
N ARG A 473 38.90 -7.21 -24.46
CA ARG A 473 40.00 -8.06 -24.93
C ARG A 473 39.51 -9.21 -25.80
N ALA A 474 38.39 -9.84 -25.45
CA ALA A 474 37.78 -10.88 -26.27
C ALA A 474 37.40 -10.37 -27.66
N VAL A 475 36.78 -9.18 -27.75
CA VAL A 475 36.44 -8.56 -29.04
C VAL A 475 37.68 -8.24 -29.86
N ASN A 476 38.72 -7.68 -29.24
CA ASN A 476 39.99 -7.42 -29.94
C ASN A 476 40.64 -8.70 -30.47
N TYR A 477 40.64 -9.77 -29.67
CA TYR A 477 41.13 -11.08 -30.09
C TYR A 477 40.32 -11.61 -31.27
N ILE A 478 38.99 -11.57 -31.20
CA ILE A 478 38.12 -12.08 -32.27
C ILE A 478 38.35 -11.29 -33.56
N ARG A 479 38.43 -9.95 -33.48
CA ARG A 479 38.70 -9.08 -34.63
C ARG A 479 40.00 -9.42 -35.35
N LEU A 480 41.02 -9.88 -34.63
CA LEU A 480 42.33 -10.23 -35.21
C LEU A 480 42.37 -11.64 -35.78
N ASN A 481 41.54 -12.55 -35.29
CA ASN A 481 41.66 -13.99 -35.58
C ASN A 481 40.50 -14.57 -36.41
N TYR A 482 39.38 -13.86 -36.55
CA TYR A 482 38.19 -14.32 -37.27
C TYR A 482 37.72 -13.26 -38.26
N LYS A 483 37.42 -13.70 -39.48
CA LYS A 483 36.75 -12.86 -40.47
C LYS A 483 35.26 -12.79 -40.12
N SER A 484 34.74 -11.59 -39.94
CA SER A 484 33.35 -11.34 -39.57
C SER A 484 32.71 -10.35 -40.54
N GLU A 485 31.42 -10.53 -40.82
CA GLU A 485 30.60 -9.53 -41.52
C GLU A 485 30.22 -8.34 -40.62
N PHE A 486 30.51 -8.45 -39.31
CA PHE A 486 30.18 -7.44 -38.32
C PHE A 486 31.43 -6.88 -37.64
N ARG A 487 31.45 -5.56 -37.53
CA ARG A 487 32.32 -4.84 -36.61
C ARG A 487 31.68 -4.79 -35.24
N LEU A 488 32.30 -5.47 -34.27
CA LEU A 488 31.86 -5.49 -32.88
C LEU A 488 32.38 -4.27 -32.11
N VAL A 489 31.49 -3.57 -31.39
CA VAL A 489 31.84 -2.39 -30.57
C VAL A 489 31.38 -2.59 -29.13
N VAL A 490 32.32 -2.43 -28.19
CA VAL A 490 32.06 -2.60 -26.74
C VAL A 490 31.77 -1.26 -26.08
N ARG A 491 30.69 -1.18 -25.31
CA ARG A 491 30.27 0.02 -24.58
C ARG A 491 29.84 -0.32 -23.14
N ASN A 492 29.94 0.65 -22.25
CA ASN A 492 29.31 0.54 -20.93
C ASN A 492 27.85 0.98 -21.03
N HIS A 493 26.92 0.14 -20.56
CA HIS A 493 25.48 0.46 -20.59
C HIS A 493 24.81 0.06 -19.27
N GLY A 494 24.67 1.03 -18.35
CA GLY A 494 24.05 0.78 -17.04
C GLY A 494 24.79 -0.32 -16.24
N PRO A 495 24.14 -1.45 -15.90
CA PRO A 495 24.79 -2.60 -15.28
C PRO A 495 25.51 -3.53 -16.28
N ALA A 496 25.31 -3.35 -17.59
CA ALA A 496 25.79 -4.24 -18.63
C ALA A 496 27.09 -3.72 -19.28
N VAL A 497 27.80 -4.67 -19.91
CA VAL A 497 28.71 -4.39 -21.01
C VAL A 497 27.94 -4.68 -22.28
N GLN A 498 27.63 -3.62 -23.03
CA GLN A 498 26.88 -3.71 -24.28
C GLN A 498 27.85 -4.00 -25.44
N LEU A 499 27.48 -4.97 -26.27
CA LEU A 499 28.19 -5.32 -27.50
C LEU A 499 27.29 -5.02 -28.70
N ASP A 500 27.67 -4.01 -29.48
CA ASP A 500 26.97 -3.61 -30.70
C ASP A 500 27.60 -4.29 -31.92
N PHE A 501 26.76 -4.94 -32.73
CA PHE A 501 27.11 -5.52 -34.01
C PHE A 501 26.82 -4.48 -35.08
N LEU A 502 27.86 -3.90 -35.67
CA LEU A 502 27.74 -2.94 -36.77
C LEU A 502 28.05 -3.64 -38.09
N THR A 503 27.29 -3.37 -39.14
CA THR A 503 27.63 -3.84 -40.49
C THR A 503 28.96 -3.21 -40.94
N GLU A 504 29.82 -3.99 -41.58
CA GLU A 504 31.12 -3.49 -42.09
C GLU A 504 30.94 -2.37 -43.14
N GLU A 505 29.94 -2.49 -44.02
CA GLU A 505 29.75 -1.57 -45.16
C GLU A 505 29.08 -0.24 -44.77
N SER A 506 28.01 -0.28 -43.96
CA SER A 506 27.19 0.90 -43.65
C SER A 506 27.37 1.45 -42.23
N ALA A 507 28.13 0.74 -41.37
CA ALA A 507 28.24 1.01 -39.94
C ALA A 507 26.89 1.09 -39.21
N GLU A 508 25.85 0.48 -39.79
CA GLU A 508 24.51 0.44 -39.22
C GLU A 508 24.45 -0.60 -38.10
N LYS A 509 23.75 -0.26 -37.02
CA LYS A 509 23.64 -1.13 -35.85
C LYS A 509 22.60 -2.22 -36.09
N PHE A 510 23.06 -3.46 -36.16
CA PHE A 510 22.23 -4.64 -36.42
C PHE A 510 21.66 -5.25 -35.13
N LEU A 511 22.50 -5.45 -34.11
CA LEU A 511 22.13 -6.10 -32.85
C LEU A 511 22.92 -5.47 -31.69
N SER A 512 22.27 -5.27 -30.55
CA SER A 512 22.90 -4.91 -29.27
C SER A 512 22.76 -6.06 -28.27
N VAL A 513 23.86 -6.52 -27.68
CA VAL A 513 23.87 -7.59 -26.67
C VAL A 513 24.32 -7.02 -25.33
N ASP A 514 23.44 -6.98 -24.35
CA ASP A 514 23.73 -6.52 -22.99
C ASP A 514 24.22 -7.69 -22.13
N LEU A 515 25.53 -7.75 -21.89
CA LEU A 515 26.17 -8.75 -21.03
C LEU A 515 26.29 -8.23 -19.59
N VAL A 516 25.36 -8.64 -18.73
CA VAL A 516 25.26 -8.17 -17.34
C VAL A 516 26.00 -9.12 -16.40
N PRO A 517 27.14 -8.74 -15.80
CA PRO A 517 27.80 -9.58 -14.81
C PRO A 517 26.97 -9.65 -13.53
N CYS A 518 26.79 -10.84 -12.95
CA CYS A 518 26.01 -11.00 -11.73
C CYS A 518 26.56 -12.12 -10.83
N PHE A 519 26.16 -12.08 -9.56
CA PHE A 519 26.40 -13.17 -8.60
C PHE A 519 25.08 -13.83 -8.22
N GLN A 520 25.08 -15.16 -8.12
CA GLN A 520 23.98 -15.94 -7.58
C GLN A 520 24.30 -16.37 -6.14
N VAL A 521 23.45 -15.97 -5.19
CA VAL A 521 23.54 -16.38 -3.78
C VAL A 521 22.14 -16.77 -3.29
N SER A 522 22.00 -17.97 -2.72
CA SER A 522 20.72 -18.48 -2.18
C SER A 522 19.54 -18.30 -3.16
N ASN A 523 19.72 -18.68 -4.42
CA ASN A 523 18.76 -18.55 -5.52
C ASN A 523 18.31 -17.11 -5.87
N CYS A 524 18.99 -16.10 -5.33
CA CYS A 524 18.82 -14.71 -5.71
C CYS A 524 20.00 -14.26 -6.58
N TYR A 525 19.73 -13.35 -7.52
CA TYR A 525 20.72 -12.80 -8.43
C TYR A 525 20.97 -11.33 -8.09
N TYR A 526 22.23 -10.91 -8.12
CA TYR A 526 22.65 -9.56 -7.76
C TYR A 526 23.48 -8.94 -8.88
N VAL A 527 23.07 -7.76 -9.36
CA VAL A 527 23.66 -7.06 -10.51
C VAL A 527 24.27 -5.72 -10.08
N PRO A 528 25.31 -5.23 -10.77
CA PRO A 528 26.00 -3.99 -10.43
C PRO A 528 25.24 -2.76 -10.98
N LYS A 529 23.96 -2.64 -10.64
CA LYS A 529 23.19 -1.45 -11.00
C LYS A 529 23.36 -0.38 -9.93
N PRO A 530 23.83 0.83 -10.30
CA PRO A 530 24.01 1.91 -9.33
C PRO A 530 22.66 2.41 -8.81
N LEU A 531 22.62 2.74 -7.52
CA LEU A 531 21.48 3.41 -6.89
C LEU A 531 21.31 4.82 -7.48
N LYS A 532 20.25 5.02 -8.26
CA LYS A 532 19.83 6.33 -8.78
C LYS A 532 19.03 7.09 -7.71
N GLY A 533 19.03 8.43 -7.76
CA GLY A 533 18.21 9.28 -6.88
C GLY A 533 18.98 10.36 -6.10
N LYS A 534 18.24 11.40 -5.69
CA LYS A 534 18.76 12.61 -4.97
C LYS A 534 19.10 12.36 -3.51
N ARG A 535 18.64 11.26 -2.90
CA ARG A 535 18.97 10.94 -1.51
C ARG A 535 20.47 10.63 -1.41
N PHE A 536 21.17 11.38 -0.56
CA PHE A 536 22.54 11.08 -0.20
C PHE A 536 22.54 9.76 0.58
N PHE A 537 23.29 8.79 0.09
CA PHE A 537 23.50 7.53 0.79
C PHE A 537 24.99 7.34 0.97
N PRO A 538 25.51 7.27 2.20
CA PRO A 538 26.91 6.96 2.39
C PRO A 538 27.16 5.54 1.84
N TYR A 539 28.25 5.37 1.10
CA TYR A 539 28.72 4.08 0.57
C TYR A 539 27.90 3.46 -0.60
N LYS A 540 27.38 4.26 -1.54
CA LYS A 540 26.73 3.75 -2.78
C LYS A 540 27.58 2.73 -3.54
N ALA A 541 28.91 2.87 -3.50
CA ALA A 541 29.87 1.97 -4.13
C ALA A 541 29.91 0.54 -3.54
N ARG A 542 29.11 0.23 -2.51
CA ARG A 542 28.97 -1.11 -1.90
C ARG A 542 27.65 -1.80 -2.26
N LEU A 543 26.74 -1.11 -2.97
CA LEU A 543 25.36 -1.57 -3.15
C LEU A 543 25.19 -2.37 -4.44
N TRP A 544 24.70 -3.60 -4.28
CA TRP A 544 24.27 -4.47 -5.36
C TRP A 544 22.75 -4.47 -5.42
N ARG A 545 22.18 -4.43 -6.62
CA ARG A 545 20.72 -4.49 -6.80
C ARG A 545 20.32 -5.95 -6.96
N GLN A 546 19.32 -6.40 -6.20
CA GLN A 546 18.68 -7.69 -6.47
C GLN A 546 17.97 -7.64 -7.82
N SER A 547 18.24 -8.63 -8.68
CA SER A 547 17.59 -8.81 -9.97
C SER A 547 16.38 -9.74 -9.84
N PHE A 548 15.28 -9.36 -10.47
CA PHE A 548 14.06 -10.14 -10.57
C PHE A 548 13.81 -10.66 -11.99
N SER A 549 14.71 -10.43 -12.94
CA SER A 549 14.51 -10.77 -14.36
C SER A 549 14.20 -12.24 -14.61
N LEU A 550 14.79 -13.16 -13.84
CA LEU A 550 14.46 -14.59 -13.96
C LEU A 550 13.08 -14.94 -13.37
N LYS A 551 12.67 -14.27 -12.27
CA LYS A 551 11.32 -14.43 -11.71
C LYS A 551 10.26 -13.83 -12.63
N GLU A 552 10.58 -12.71 -13.29
CA GLU A 552 9.75 -12.11 -14.33
C GLU A 552 9.58 -13.07 -15.50
N LYS A 553 10.69 -13.61 -16.00
CA LYS A 553 10.68 -14.59 -17.09
C LYS A 553 9.83 -15.81 -16.74
N GLU A 554 10.05 -16.41 -15.57
CA GLU A 554 9.28 -17.56 -15.08
C GLU A 554 7.77 -17.25 -14.99
N ALA A 555 7.41 -16.07 -14.47
CA ALA A 555 6.00 -15.67 -14.37
C ALA A 555 5.33 -15.42 -15.72
N LEU A 556 6.10 -15.13 -16.77
CA LEU A 556 5.59 -14.84 -18.11
C LEU A 556 5.62 -16.09 -19.02
N GLU A 557 6.63 -16.95 -18.90
CA GLU A 557 6.95 -18.02 -19.84
C GLU A 557 5.78 -18.96 -20.14
N PHE A 558 4.95 -19.26 -19.13
CA PHE A 558 3.86 -20.24 -19.23
C PHE A 558 2.46 -19.62 -19.22
N MET A 559 2.35 -18.29 -19.20
CA MET A 559 1.07 -17.63 -18.86
C MET A 559 -0.07 -17.82 -19.86
N ASP A 560 0.23 -18.20 -21.11
CA ASP A 560 -0.76 -18.50 -22.15
C ASP A 560 -0.72 -19.98 -22.59
N ARG A 561 0.03 -20.84 -21.88
CA ARG A 561 0.23 -22.23 -22.32
C ARG A 561 -1.01 -23.10 -22.10
N GLU A 562 -1.71 -22.89 -20.98
CA GLU A 562 -2.83 -23.75 -20.58
C GLU A 562 -4.15 -23.35 -21.26
N ASP A 563 -4.41 -22.06 -21.41
CA ASP A 563 -5.67 -21.53 -21.92
C ASP A 563 -5.58 -20.90 -23.32
N HIS A 564 -4.37 -20.79 -23.88
CA HIS A 564 -4.11 -20.09 -25.13
C HIS A 564 -4.62 -18.63 -25.12
N GLY A 565 -4.55 -17.97 -23.97
CA GLY A 565 -4.97 -16.59 -23.80
C GLY A 565 -4.09 -15.56 -24.52
N CYS A 566 -4.54 -14.30 -24.51
CA CYS A 566 -3.89 -13.20 -25.23
C CYS A 566 -2.89 -12.37 -24.39
N ARG A 567 -2.30 -12.89 -23.29
CA ARG A 567 -1.51 -12.08 -22.35
C ARG A 567 -0.18 -11.58 -22.94
N HIS A 568 0.55 -12.43 -23.66
CA HIS A 568 1.78 -12.01 -24.36
C HIS A 568 1.48 -11.01 -25.47
N GLU A 569 0.46 -11.28 -26.29
CA GLU A 569 0.00 -10.38 -27.35
C GLU A 569 -0.31 -9.00 -26.78
N PHE A 570 -1.17 -8.97 -25.76
CA PHE A 570 -1.54 -7.79 -25.00
C PHE A 570 -0.31 -6.99 -24.51
N LEU A 571 0.62 -7.64 -23.82
CA LEU A 571 1.74 -6.93 -23.20
C LEU A 571 2.71 -6.36 -24.25
N ARG A 572 2.86 -7.05 -25.38
CA ARG A 572 3.61 -6.53 -26.54
C ARG A 572 2.95 -5.30 -27.16
N ILE A 573 1.62 -5.32 -27.33
CA ILE A 573 0.87 -4.14 -27.79
C ILE A 573 1.10 -2.96 -26.85
N MET A 574 0.94 -3.18 -25.54
CA MET A 574 1.17 -2.14 -24.53
C MET A 574 2.58 -1.55 -24.60
N LYS A 575 3.61 -2.39 -24.70
CA LYS A 575 5.01 -1.95 -24.80
C LYS A 575 5.27 -1.11 -26.05
N THR A 576 4.71 -1.49 -27.19
CA THR A 576 4.86 -0.72 -28.43
C THR A 576 4.08 0.59 -28.37
N MET A 577 2.86 0.54 -27.85
CA MET A 577 1.99 1.70 -27.75
C MET A 577 2.60 2.77 -26.85
N VAL A 578 3.09 2.45 -25.64
CA VAL A 578 3.65 3.48 -24.73
C VAL A 578 4.92 4.16 -25.25
N LYS A 579 5.54 3.64 -26.32
CA LYS A 579 6.71 4.25 -26.97
C LYS A 579 6.35 5.14 -28.16
N ARG A 580 5.12 5.12 -28.68
CA ARG A 580 4.69 5.98 -29.79
C ARG A 580 4.63 7.46 -29.32
N PRO A 581 4.94 8.45 -30.18
CA PRO A 581 4.96 9.86 -29.78
C PRO A 581 3.64 10.37 -29.16
N GLN A 582 2.50 9.95 -29.72
CA GLN A 582 1.15 10.32 -29.27
C GLN A 582 0.84 9.82 -27.83
N THR A 583 1.43 8.69 -27.45
CA THR A 583 1.15 7.95 -26.21
C THR A 583 2.37 7.80 -25.31
N SER A 584 3.45 8.54 -25.61
CA SER A 584 4.74 8.33 -24.97
C SER A 584 4.61 8.43 -23.45
N LEU A 585 4.88 7.33 -22.77
CA LEU A 585 5.08 7.29 -21.33
C LEU A 585 6.55 6.97 -21.10
N PRO A 586 7.26 7.69 -20.22
CA PRO A 586 8.64 7.36 -19.83
C PRO A 586 8.68 6.11 -18.93
N LEU A 587 8.04 5.03 -19.37
CA LEU A 587 7.99 3.74 -18.70
C LEU A 587 8.79 2.73 -19.52
N ASP A 588 9.90 2.28 -18.95
CA ASP A 588 10.59 1.09 -19.47
C ASP A 588 9.72 -0.17 -19.29
N SER A 589 10.07 -1.23 -20.02
CA SER A 589 9.34 -2.50 -19.99
C SER A 589 9.15 -3.07 -18.58
N TYR A 590 10.07 -2.79 -17.67
CA TYR A 590 10.02 -3.25 -16.29
C TYR A 590 8.81 -2.67 -15.51
N TYR A 591 8.47 -1.40 -15.72
CA TYR A 591 7.31 -0.78 -15.07
C TYR A 591 6.01 -1.39 -15.56
N LEU A 592 5.90 -1.61 -16.88
CA LEU A 592 4.74 -2.27 -17.48
C LEU A 592 4.61 -3.72 -17.01
N LYS A 593 5.70 -4.48 -16.97
CA LYS A 593 5.71 -5.85 -16.43
C LYS A 593 5.24 -5.88 -14.97
N THR A 594 5.73 -4.98 -14.13
CA THR A 594 5.32 -4.90 -12.72
C THR A 594 3.83 -4.59 -12.58
N ALA A 595 3.33 -3.58 -13.29
CA ALA A 595 1.91 -3.25 -13.29
C ALA A 595 1.06 -4.43 -13.80
N PHE A 596 1.55 -5.13 -14.83
CA PHE A 596 0.86 -6.27 -15.44
C PHE A 596 0.79 -7.49 -14.50
N LEU A 597 1.86 -7.80 -13.78
CA LEU A 597 1.86 -8.86 -12.79
C LEU A 597 0.86 -8.57 -11.65
N HIS A 598 0.75 -7.31 -11.22
CA HIS A 598 -0.30 -6.90 -10.27
C HIS A 598 -1.70 -7.04 -10.85
N TYR A 599 -1.85 -6.72 -12.14
CA TYR A 599 -3.12 -6.87 -12.86
C TYR A 599 -3.57 -8.34 -12.97
N LEU A 600 -2.63 -9.27 -13.20
CA LEU A 600 -2.89 -10.70 -13.30
C LEU A 600 -3.21 -11.38 -11.97
N LYS A 601 -2.79 -10.81 -10.85
CA LYS A 601 -3.02 -11.37 -9.49
C LYS A 601 -4.51 -11.42 -9.07
N ASN A 602 -5.43 -11.03 -9.95
CA ASN A 602 -6.84 -10.80 -9.65
C ASN A 602 -7.79 -12.01 -9.81
N GLY A 603 -7.28 -13.22 -9.93
CA GLY A 603 -8.10 -14.44 -10.13
C GLY A 603 -8.29 -14.79 -11.60
N ASP A 604 -9.18 -15.74 -11.89
CA ASP A 604 -9.50 -16.25 -13.24
C ASP A 604 -10.12 -15.18 -14.12
N LEU A 605 -9.26 -14.31 -14.65
CA LEU A 605 -9.60 -13.40 -15.72
C LEU A 605 -9.74 -14.19 -17.02
N ASP A 606 -10.79 -13.91 -17.78
CA ASP A 606 -10.97 -14.50 -19.11
C ASP A 606 -10.07 -13.81 -20.14
N TRP A 607 -9.02 -14.51 -20.57
CA TRP A 607 -8.08 -14.05 -21.59
C TRP A 607 -8.33 -14.67 -22.97
N VAL A 608 -9.39 -15.47 -23.12
CA VAL A 608 -9.63 -16.34 -24.29
C VAL A 608 -10.78 -15.83 -25.15
N SER A 609 -11.78 -15.17 -24.54
CA SER A 609 -12.92 -14.65 -25.30
C SER A 609 -12.53 -13.70 -26.43
N LYS A 610 -13.40 -13.63 -27.44
CA LYS A 610 -13.17 -12.86 -28.67
C LYS A 610 -12.89 -11.38 -28.41
N ASP A 611 -13.44 -10.80 -27.34
CA ASP A 611 -13.26 -9.41 -26.91
C ASP A 611 -12.29 -9.23 -25.73
N ALA A 612 -11.64 -10.31 -25.26
CA ALA A 612 -10.74 -10.29 -24.11
C ALA A 612 -9.61 -9.26 -24.25
N LEU A 613 -8.98 -9.20 -25.43
CA LEU A 613 -7.86 -8.30 -25.68
C LEU A 613 -8.28 -6.83 -25.51
N GLY A 614 -9.40 -6.41 -26.12
CA GLY A 614 -9.95 -5.06 -25.97
C GLY A 614 -10.38 -4.76 -24.53
N LYS A 615 -11.02 -5.72 -23.85
CA LYS A 615 -11.41 -5.60 -22.44
C LYS A 615 -10.19 -5.35 -21.54
N HIS A 616 -9.15 -6.18 -21.67
CA HIS A 616 -7.94 -6.07 -20.87
C HIS A 616 -7.14 -4.81 -21.20
N PHE A 617 -7.13 -4.37 -22.46
CA PHE A 617 -6.53 -3.11 -22.89
C PHE A 617 -7.05 -1.91 -22.12
N LEU A 618 -8.37 -1.69 -22.12
CA LEU A 618 -8.97 -0.56 -21.41
C LEU A 618 -8.78 -0.68 -19.89
N ASN A 619 -9.01 -1.87 -19.34
CA ASN A 619 -8.86 -2.12 -17.91
C ASN A 619 -7.43 -1.84 -17.41
N PHE A 620 -6.43 -2.27 -18.17
CA PHE A 620 -5.03 -2.08 -17.78
C PHE A 620 -4.57 -0.63 -17.92
N LEU A 621 -5.03 0.09 -18.94
CA LEU A 621 -4.80 1.53 -19.04
C LEU A 621 -5.40 2.29 -17.86
N GLY A 622 -6.62 1.90 -17.44
CA GLY A 622 -7.24 2.42 -16.21
C GLY A 622 -6.39 2.13 -14.97
N ALA A 623 -5.92 0.89 -14.81
CA ALA A 623 -5.03 0.51 -13.70
C ALA A 623 -3.71 1.32 -13.69
N LEU A 624 -3.08 1.49 -14.86
CA LEU A 624 -1.88 2.33 -14.99
C LEU A 624 -2.17 3.79 -14.63
N GLN A 625 -3.29 4.35 -15.09
CA GLN A 625 -3.70 5.71 -14.73
C GLN A 625 -3.82 5.86 -13.22
N ILE A 626 -4.44 4.89 -12.54
CA ILE A 626 -4.63 4.91 -11.09
C ILE A 626 -3.27 4.88 -10.37
N TYR A 627 -2.35 3.98 -10.74
CA TYR A 627 -1.00 3.96 -10.15
C TYR A 627 -0.28 5.31 -10.29
N MET A 628 -0.47 5.99 -11.42
CA MET A 628 0.11 7.32 -11.69
C MET A 628 -0.53 8.41 -10.83
N GLN A 629 -1.87 8.44 -10.75
CA GLN A 629 -2.62 9.40 -9.93
C GLN A 629 -2.24 9.28 -8.46
N MET A 630 -2.09 8.06 -7.97
CA MET A 630 -1.67 7.78 -6.59
C MET A 630 -0.17 7.97 -6.37
N ARG A 631 0.59 8.21 -7.44
CA ARG A 631 2.06 8.21 -7.45
C ARG A 631 2.67 6.98 -6.80
N ASN A 632 1.99 5.83 -6.88
CA ASN A 632 2.42 4.59 -6.27
C ASN A 632 2.21 3.40 -7.22
N LEU A 633 3.31 2.86 -7.74
CA LEU A 633 3.35 1.56 -8.39
C LEU A 633 4.20 0.64 -7.50
N PRO A 634 3.59 -0.18 -6.62
CA PRO A 634 4.34 -1.01 -5.71
C PRO A 634 5.19 -2.02 -6.49
N HIS A 635 6.42 -2.26 -6.05
CA HIS A 635 7.26 -3.31 -6.60
C HIS A 635 6.63 -4.67 -6.32
N TYR A 636 6.56 -5.56 -7.33
CA TYR A 636 5.84 -6.83 -7.20
C TYR A 636 6.40 -7.76 -6.11
N TRP A 637 7.73 -7.91 -6.03
CA TRP A 637 8.40 -8.78 -5.04
C TRP A 637 9.06 -8.07 -3.84
N VAL A 638 9.15 -6.74 -3.81
CA VAL A 638 9.88 -5.99 -2.76
C VAL A 638 8.88 -5.15 -2.00
N THR A 639 8.50 -5.63 -0.81
CA THR A 639 7.54 -4.95 0.06
C THR A 639 8.01 -3.54 0.42
N GLY A 640 7.11 -2.56 0.34
CA GLY A 640 7.38 -1.16 0.69
C GLY A 640 8.18 -0.36 -0.33
N ALA A 641 8.60 -0.96 -1.46
CA ALA A 641 9.24 -0.24 -2.55
C ALA A 641 8.19 0.27 -3.55
N ASN A 642 8.27 1.56 -3.92
CA ASN A 642 7.44 2.18 -4.94
C ASN A 642 8.30 2.52 -6.17
N LEU A 643 7.91 2.02 -7.34
CA LEU A 643 8.65 2.25 -8.58
C LEU A 643 8.53 3.71 -9.08
N LEU A 644 7.52 4.46 -8.65
CA LEU A 644 7.31 5.84 -9.07
C LEU A 644 8.05 6.88 -8.22
N ASP A 645 8.76 6.46 -7.16
CA ASP A 645 9.47 7.37 -6.25
C ASP A 645 10.56 8.20 -6.95
N ASP A 646 11.22 7.62 -7.96
CA ASP A 646 12.28 8.29 -8.72
C ASP A 646 11.77 9.30 -9.77
N PHE A 647 10.46 9.30 -10.06
CA PHE A 647 9.88 10.23 -11.02
C PHE A 647 9.57 11.57 -10.37
N LYS A 648 9.90 12.66 -11.09
CA LYS A 648 9.43 14.00 -10.72
C LYS A 648 7.89 14.00 -10.70
N ARG A 649 7.30 14.61 -9.68
CA ARG A 649 5.84 14.71 -9.49
C ARG A 649 5.09 15.13 -10.78
N GLY A 650 5.49 16.25 -11.39
CA GLY A 650 4.86 16.74 -12.62
C GLY A 650 5.03 15.83 -13.84
N VAL A 651 5.98 14.88 -13.84
CA VAL A 651 6.09 13.86 -14.89
C VAL A 651 5.00 12.80 -14.70
N VAL A 652 4.82 12.31 -13.48
CA VAL A 652 3.79 11.30 -13.17
C VAL A 652 2.38 11.85 -13.41
N GLU A 653 2.12 13.11 -13.02
CA GLU A 653 0.84 13.79 -13.27
C GLU A 653 0.56 13.92 -14.78
N LYS A 654 1.57 14.29 -15.59
CA LYS A 654 1.43 14.34 -17.05
C LYS A 654 1.12 12.98 -17.65
N MET A 655 1.71 11.91 -17.13
CA MET A 655 1.43 10.55 -17.55
C MET A 655 -0.01 10.13 -17.21
N ALA A 656 -0.47 10.39 -15.98
CA ALA A 656 -1.84 10.17 -15.56
C ALA A 656 -2.84 10.91 -16.47
N ASN A 657 -2.60 12.20 -16.72
CA ASN A 657 -3.45 13.04 -17.58
C ASN A 657 -3.43 12.59 -19.04
N ARG A 658 -2.32 12.05 -19.54
CA ARG A 658 -2.23 11.49 -20.89
C ARG A 658 -3.07 10.22 -21.00
N LEU A 659 -2.92 9.28 -20.06
CA LEU A 659 -3.73 8.06 -20.02
C LEU A 659 -5.23 8.37 -19.90
N ARG A 660 -5.59 9.31 -19.01
CA ARG A 660 -6.97 9.79 -18.87
C ARG A 660 -7.54 10.26 -20.21
N ARG A 661 -6.80 11.11 -20.92
CA ARG A 661 -7.21 11.66 -22.23
C ARG A 661 -7.39 10.63 -23.33
N ILE A 662 -6.71 9.49 -23.24
CA ILE A 662 -6.82 8.35 -24.17
C ILE A 662 -8.09 7.56 -23.84
N LEU A 663 -8.29 7.24 -22.57
CA LEU A 663 -9.51 6.58 -22.08
C LEU A 663 -10.76 7.45 -22.30
N GLU A 664 -10.57 8.76 -22.39
CA GLU A 664 -11.64 9.73 -22.57
C GLU A 664 -12.17 9.89 -24.00
N SER A 665 -11.49 9.37 -25.01
CA SER A 665 -11.79 9.71 -26.41
C SER A 665 -11.49 8.54 -27.33
N ASP A 666 -12.55 7.96 -27.89
CA ASP A 666 -12.44 6.87 -28.87
C ASP A 666 -11.72 7.33 -30.13
N GLU A 667 -11.90 8.59 -30.55
CA GLU A 667 -11.16 9.20 -31.65
C GLU A 667 -9.65 9.18 -31.40
N ARG A 668 -9.21 9.59 -30.19
CA ARG A 668 -7.79 9.56 -29.83
C ARG A 668 -7.28 8.14 -29.75
N LEU A 669 -8.05 7.24 -29.14
CA LEU A 669 -7.69 5.82 -29.06
C LEU A 669 -7.53 5.22 -30.47
N ASN A 670 -8.44 5.51 -31.38
CA ASN A 670 -8.38 5.05 -32.77
C ASN A 670 -7.13 5.61 -33.47
N LYS A 671 -6.87 6.91 -33.34
CA LYS A 671 -5.67 7.56 -33.90
C LYS A 671 -4.35 6.98 -33.39
N ILE A 672 -4.36 6.36 -32.20
CA ILE A 672 -3.17 5.71 -31.62
C ILE A 672 -2.95 4.33 -32.21
N LEU A 673 -4.05 3.63 -32.53
CA LEU A 673 -4.08 2.26 -33.05
C LEU A 673 -3.99 2.19 -34.58
N GLU A 674 -4.18 3.31 -35.27
CA GLU A 674 -3.82 3.52 -36.68
C GLU A 674 -2.33 3.88 -36.82
#